data_AF-A0A8S4RZ86-F1
#
_entry.id   AF-A0A8S4RZ86-F1
#
_cell.length_a   1.000
_cell.length_b   1.000
_cell.length_c   1.000
_cell.angle_alpha   90.00
_cell.angle_beta   90.00
_cell.angle_gamma   90.00
#
_symmetry.space_group_name_H-M   'P 1'
#
loop_
_entity.id
_entity.type
_entity.pdbx_description
1 polymer ?
#
loop_
_entity_poly.entity_id
_entity_poly.type
_entity_poly.pdbx_seq_one_letter_code
_entity_poly.pdbx_strand_id
1 'polypeptide(L)'
;MLTTLSVLFLVIFKQCDGVIYYLNETEYSRLPPIYHVDNYTECLRRPDDVYCTVNFDLVSDERSELLELIQEYSERRVTHFNHSKIRHSVCVTHNCQPYIRNKTAVTAELLEGCLNDTFWKDYNLKTKVENHYCHTLSDNNLEVDASDIVVALVLLAILLLNMIGSINDIKCTSKSKEERSLLSCFSVSRNWKNLIKHTEHKDPRLQRLKGINFWRCIISVGVIMVHCIWPFLIALNNPYAVEMNFYDLSQHIIISGSIALQAYLVISGFLLAYKMELHSEQKRLNWRMVPKGLLMRYLRLTPVYAVTIAVMATWIKFAGAGPFWEVSGDVERSHCRSRWWASLLYINNYFYNAQCVVVGWYLGVDMQMFVLGIITCVALRNQRHRAAVLATLFILGMTILGVHIYVRDLYPILIMEPHETRSLFESDPNFNEVYKMGHNNIVSYVVGMALGYLVYRLQQLDIDINKYKKYRFIYWALLPMLIVIILSGRMFYRDGPKEPIYVRVIYGVLVKPIFAVSVAGILCGTIFKLDGVYRRVFEWRIWTTPARLSYCVYIIHMPFLRLFLSLRTTLLTLSSLNQLLLLFGVTAISFIAAVPLWLLVEAPFVELTKYWSSRQSTEATEKPVDYTNGTQEKIEMNTNL
;
A
#
# COMPACT_ATOMS: atom_id res chain seq x y z
N MET A 1 -37.82 -44.36 -9.02
CA MET A 1 -36.55 -44.76 -9.65
C MET A 1 -35.66 -43.58 -10.09
N LEU A 2 -36.17 -42.34 -10.17
CA LEU A 2 -35.34 -41.15 -10.50
C LEU A 2 -34.70 -40.45 -9.29
N THR A 3 -35.20 -40.65 -8.06
CA THR A 3 -34.65 -40.01 -6.85
C THR A 3 -33.47 -40.76 -6.24
N THR A 4 -33.33 -42.06 -6.53
CA THR A 4 -32.19 -42.88 -6.09
C THR A 4 -30.97 -42.75 -7.00
N LEU A 5 -31.16 -42.41 -8.29
CA LEU A 5 -30.04 -42.19 -9.21
C LEU A 5 -29.32 -40.86 -8.95
N SER A 6 -30.00 -39.81 -8.47
CA SER A 6 -29.38 -38.52 -8.14
C SER A 6 -28.48 -38.60 -6.91
N VAL A 7 -28.79 -39.47 -5.96
CA VAL A 7 -27.93 -39.74 -4.79
C VAL A 7 -26.74 -40.61 -5.19
N LEU A 8 -26.91 -41.55 -6.13
CA LEU A 8 -25.81 -42.37 -6.64
C LEU A 8 -24.81 -41.55 -7.49
N PHE A 9 -25.29 -40.58 -8.28
CA PHE A 9 -24.41 -39.69 -9.07
C PHE A 9 -23.64 -38.68 -8.20
N LEU A 10 -24.18 -38.28 -7.04
CA LEU A 10 -23.49 -37.43 -6.08
C LEU A 10 -22.44 -38.19 -5.23
N VAL A 11 -22.50 -39.53 -5.20
CA VAL A 11 -21.53 -40.36 -4.46
C VAL A 11 -20.38 -40.84 -5.35
N ILE A 12 -20.55 -40.91 -6.68
CA ILE A 12 -19.51 -41.42 -7.60
C ILE A 12 -18.55 -40.33 -8.12
N PHE A 13 -18.84 -39.04 -7.88
CA PHE A 13 -17.91 -37.92 -8.16
C PHE A 13 -17.43 -37.19 -6.89
N LYS A 14 -17.34 -37.89 -5.75
CA LYS A 14 -16.27 -37.52 -4.81
C LYS A 14 -14.97 -38.05 -5.43
N GLN A 15 -14.32 -37.22 -6.25
CA GLN A 15 -12.87 -37.20 -6.17
C GLN A 15 -12.57 -36.99 -4.68
N CYS A 16 -12.08 -38.04 -4.01
CA CYS A 16 -11.36 -37.86 -2.76
C CYS A 16 -10.11 -37.07 -3.14
N ASP A 17 -10.26 -35.75 -3.30
CA ASP A 17 -9.11 -34.87 -3.20
C ASP A 17 -8.60 -35.09 -1.78
N GLY A 18 -7.37 -35.58 -1.65
CA GLY A 18 -6.70 -35.84 -0.37
C GLY A 18 -6.42 -34.56 0.42
N VAL A 19 -7.25 -33.53 0.32
CA VAL A 19 -7.03 -32.24 0.96
C VAL A 19 -7.52 -32.31 2.40
N ILE A 20 -6.61 -32.12 3.34
CA ILE A 20 -6.94 -32.00 4.77
C ILE A 20 -7.14 -30.53 5.11
N TYR A 21 -8.35 -30.16 5.52
CA TYR A 21 -8.70 -28.80 5.90
C TYR A 21 -8.35 -28.45 7.35
N TYR A 22 -8.29 -29.46 8.23
CA TYR A 22 -8.10 -29.25 9.65
C TYR A 22 -7.32 -30.40 10.28
N LEU A 23 -6.33 -30.06 11.09
CA LEU A 23 -5.62 -30.97 11.98
C LEU A 23 -5.85 -30.52 13.42
N ASN A 24 -6.05 -31.47 14.33
CA ASN A 24 -6.04 -31.13 15.75
C ASN A 24 -4.61 -30.82 16.23
N GLU A 25 -4.45 -30.17 17.40
CA GLU A 25 -3.13 -29.76 17.90
C GLU A 25 -2.14 -30.93 18.09
N THR A 26 -2.64 -32.12 18.42
CA THR A 26 -1.79 -33.30 18.64
C THR A 26 -1.25 -33.82 17.30
N GLU A 27 -2.09 -33.89 16.27
CA GLU A 27 -1.66 -34.23 14.92
C GLU A 27 -0.75 -33.15 14.34
N TYR A 28 -1.10 -31.89 14.55
CA TYR A 28 -0.32 -30.76 14.05
C TYR A 28 1.10 -30.75 14.65
N SER A 29 1.24 -31.09 15.93
CA SER A 29 2.55 -31.12 16.60
C SER A 29 3.50 -32.23 16.09
N ARG A 30 3.00 -33.17 15.27
CA ARG A 30 3.85 -34.15 14.56
C ARG A 30 4.58 -33.54 13.36
N LEU A 31 4.11 -32.40 12.83
CA LEU A 31 4.73 -31.76 11.67
C LEU A 31 6.02 -31.06 12.09
N PRO A 32 7.12 -31.19 11.32
CA PRO A 32 8.34 -30.45 11.60
C PRO A 32 8.11 -28.93 11.56
N PRO A 33 8.84 -28.15 12.36
CA PRO A 33 8.71 -26.70 12.35
C PRO A 33 9.17 -26.12 11.00
N ILE A 34 8.31 -25.34 10.35
CA ILE A 34 8.62 -24.65 9.08
C ILE A 34 9.84 -23.73 9.22
N TYR A 35 9.98 -23.11 10.40
CA TYR A 35 11.05 -22.17 10.69
C TYR A 35 11.82 -22.58 11.93
N HIS A 36 13.14 -22.55 11.81
CA HIS A 36 14.08 -22.70 12.91
C HIS A 36 15.23 -21.73 12.73
N VAL A 37 15.73 -21.15 13.81
CA VAL A 37 16.82 -20.17 13.79
C VAL A 37 17.74 -20.43 14.97
N ASP A 38 18.94 -20.90 14.67
CA ASP A 38 20.02 -21.02 15.66
C ASP A 38 20.44 -19.64 16.16
N ASN A 39 21.03 -19.58 17.35
CA ASN A 39 21.45 -18.33 17.98
C ASN A 39 22.53 -17.60 17.14
N TYR A 40 22.08 -16.65 16.33
CA TYR A 40 22.90 -15.91 15.37
C TYR A 40 24.09 -15.22 16.02
N THR A 41 23.86 -14.52 17.14
CA THR A 41 24.90 -13.77 17.85
C THR A 41 25.95 -14.67 18.50
N GLU A 42 25.55 -15.87 18.92
CA GLU A 42 26.47 -16.85 19.50
C GLU A 42 27.26 -17.62 18.45
N CYS A 43 26.63 -17.90 17.30
CA CYS A 43 27.30 -18.55 16.19
C CYS A 43 28.41 -17.69 15.62
N LEU A 44 28.12 -16.43 15.30
CA LEU A 44 29.07 -15.52 14.66
C LEU A 44 29.92 -14.78 15.70
N ARG A 45 30.70 -15.53 16.50
CA ARG A 45 31.67 -14.97 17.45
C ARG A 45 33.09 -14.90 16.89
N ARG A 46 33.48 -15.85 16.04
CA ARG A 46 34.79 -15.91 15.40
C ARG A 46 34.69 -15.59 13.91
N PRO A 47 35.72 -14.96 13.31
CA PRO A 47 35.70 -14.59 11.89
C PRO A 47 35.34 -15.73 10.93
N ASP A 48 35.82 -16.95 11.23
CA ASP A 48 35.62 -18.16 10.40
C ASP A 48 34.31 -18.90 10.69
N ASP A 49 33.49 -18.42 11.64
CA ASP A 49 32.20 -19.03 11.92
C ASP A 49 31.22 -18.74 10.78
N VAL A 50 30.51 -19.78 10.35
CA VAL A 50 29.59 -19.73 9.21
C VAL A 50 28.17 -19.97 9.70
N TYR A 51 27.29 -19.03 9.38
CA TYR A 51 25.87 -19.11 9.65
C TYR A 51 25.11 -19.18 8.32
N CYS A 52 24.28 -20.20 8.13
CA CYS A 52 23.57 -20.39 6.86
C CYS A 52 22.06 -20.45 7.02
N THR A 53 21.34 -19.75 6.16
CA THR A 53 19.89 -19.93 5.96
C THR A 53 19.68 -20.90 4.80
N VAL A 54 18.96 -22.00 5.07
CA VAL A 54 18.77 -23.13 4.15
C VAL A 54 17.28 -23.31 3.89
N ASN A 55 16.89 -23.32 2.62
CA ASN A 55 15.55 -23.73 2.20
C ASN A 55 15.64 -25.15 1.62
N PHE A 56 14.80 -26.06 2.11
CA PHE A 56 14.82 -27.46 1.72
C PHE A 56 13.42 -28.08 1.72
N ASP A 57 13.26 -29.11 0.89
CA ASP A 57 12.04 -29.89 0.80
C ASP A 57 12.17 -31.19 1.64
N LEU A 58 11.07 -31.61 2.25
CA LEU A 58 10.96 -32.92 2.89
C LEU A 58 10.70 -34.01 1.85
N VAL A 59 11.51 -35.07 1.89
CA VAL A 59 11.43 -36.21 0.97
C VAL A 59 11.54 -37.54 1.74
N SER A 60 11.11 -38.63 1.10
CA SER A 60 11.23 -39.98 1.64
C SER A 60 11.47 -40.94 0.47
N ASP A 61 12.37 -41.91 0.65
CA ASP A 61 12.63 -42.95 -0.37
C ASP A 61 11.54 -44.02 -0.36
N GLU A 62 10.91 -44.23 0.80
CA GLU A 62 9.82 -45.17 1.02
C GLU A 62 8.51 -44.42 1.31
N ARG A 63 7.39 -45.13 1.26
CA ARG A 63 6.10 -44.56 1.61
C ARG A 63 6.09 -44.12 3.08
N SER A 64 5.84 -42.83 3.32
CA SER A 64 5.79 -42.25 4.65
C SER A 64 4.43 -41.62 4.91
N GLU A 65 3.70 -42.14 5.89
CA GLU A 65 2.39 -41.62 6.32
C GLU A 65 2.50 -40.14 6.77
N LEU A 66 3.60 -39.77 7.42
CA LEU A 66 3.84 -38.39 7.84
C LEU A 66 4.04 -37.46 6.63
N LEU A 67 4.76 -37.90 5.61
CA LEU A 67 4.97 -37.09 4.40
C LEU A 67 3.66 -36.93 3.61
N GLU A 68 2.87 -37.99 3.50
CA GLU A 68 1.52 -37.93 2.90
C GLU A 68 0.64 -36.94 3.65
N LEU A 69 0.57 -37.04 4.99
CA LEU A 69 -0.16 -36.09 5.85
C LEU A 69 0.29 -34.63 5.64
N ILE A 70 1.61 -34.39 5.58
CA ILE A 70 2.19 -33.06 5.35
C ILE A 70 1.76 -32.52 3.99
N GLN A 71 1.84 -33.33 2.94
CA GLN A 71 1.50 -32.94 1.57
C GLN A 71 0.00 -32.63 1.47
N GLU A 72 -0.85 -33.55 1.91
CA GLU A 72 -2.32 -33.46 1.92
C GLU A 72 -2.84 -32.23 2.70
N TYR A 73 -2.25 -31.93 3.86
CA TYR A 73 -2.57 -30.71 4.62
C TYR A 73 -2.09 -29.43 3.92
N SER A 74 -0.93 -29.49 3.26
CA SER A 74 -0.32 -28.37 2.53
C SER A 74 -0.97 -28.08 1.18
N GLU A 75 -1.79 -28.98 0.64
CA GLU A 75 -2.52 -28.76 -0.62
C GLU A 75 -3.47 -27.56 -0.53
N ARG A 76 -3.98 -27.26 0.67
CA ARG A 76 -4.86 -26.11 0.93
C ARG A 76 -4.06 -24.81 1.08
N ARG A 77 -3.57 -24.30 -0.04
CA ARG A 77 -2.72 -23.09 -0.11
C ARG A 77 -3.37 -21.80 0.39
N VAL A 78 -4.70 -21.68 0.30
CA VAL A 78 -5.42 -20.44 0.67
C VAL A 78 -5.23 -20.08 2.15
N THR A 79 -5.16 -21.08 3.02
CA THR A 79 -5.15 -20.91 4.48
C THR A 79 -3.95 -21.56 5.17
N HIS A 80 -3.34 -22.58 4.55
CA HIS A 80 -2.23 -23.32 5.17
C HIS A 80 -0.88 -22.94 4.57
N PHE A 81 0.15 -23.04 5.40
CA PHE A 81 1.52 -23.03 4.91
C PHE A 81 1.82 -24.33 4.16
N ASN A 82 2.79 -24.27 3.27
CA ASN A 82 3.37 -25.49 2.74
C ASN A 82 4.37 -26.06 3.75
N HIS A 83 3.94 -27.07 4.50
CA HIS A 83 4.74 -27.75 5.53
C HIS A 83 5.79 -28.70 4.96
N SER A 84 5.74 -29.01 3.66
CA SER A 84 6.81 -29.75 2.99
C SER A 84 8.04 -28.88 2.65
N LYS A 85 7.86 -27.55 2.61
CA LYS A 85 8.91 -26.57 2.32
C LYS A 85 9.36 -25.88 3.60
N ILE A 86 10.59 -26.16 4.02
CA ILE A 86 11.12 -25.72 5.32
C ILE A 86 12.28 -24.74 5.11
N ARG A 87 12.38 -23.76 6.01
CA ARG A 87 13.50 -22.81 6.08
C ARG A 87 14.12 -22.83 7.46
N HIS A 88 15.32 -23.38 7.56
CA HIS A 88 16.09 -23.35 8.81
C HIS A 88 17.35 -22.52 8.65
N SER A 89 17.66 -21.72 9.67
CA SER A 89 18.90 -20.99 9.78
C SER A 89 19.80 -21.68 10.80
N VAL A 90 20.92 -22.21 10.34
CA VAL A 90 21.78 -23.15 11.07
C VAL A 90 23.18 -22.58 11.28
N CYS A 91 23.70 -22.73 12.49
CA CYS A 91 25.09 -22.48 12.80
C CYS A 91 25.95 -23.66 12.33
N VAL A 92 26.44 -23.58 11.08
CA VAL A 92 27.14 -24.68 10.42
C VAL A 92 28.38 -25.07 11.21
N THR A 93 29.19 -24.09 11.64
CA THR A 93 30.43 -24.36 12.39
C THR A 93 30.20 -25.07 13.72
N HIS A 94 29.02 -25.02 14.34
CA HIS A 94 28.79 -25.72 15.61
C HIS A 94 28.00 -27.01 15.41
N ASN A 95 26.92 -26.95 14.62
CA ASN A 95 25.95 -28.04 14.53
C ASN A 95 26.27 -29.05 13.42
N CYS A 96 27.07 -28.65 12.41
CA CYS A 96 27.43 -29.51 11.28
C CYS A 96 28.92 -29.88 11.25
N GLN A 97 29.62 -29.79 12.39
CA GLN A 97 31.04 -30.14 12.55
C GLN A 97 31.47 -31.47 11.89
N PRO A 98 30.71 -32.59 12.00
CA PRO A 98 31.09 -33.85 11.37
C PRO A 98 31.25 -33.76 9.85
N TYR A 99 30.51 -32.86 9.20
CA TYR A 99 30.42 -32.73 7.75
C TYR A 99 31.38 -31.67 7.16
N ILE A 100 31.94 -30.79 8.01
CA ILE A 100 32.82 -29.69 7.58
C ILE A 100 34.27 -30.13 7.34
N ARG A 101 34.66 -31.32 7.82
CA ARG A 101 36.04 -31.86 7.82
C ARG A 101 36.82 -31.60 6.52
N ASN A 102 37.55 -30.49 6.49
CA ASN A 102 38.45 -29.97 5.44
C ASN A 102 37.83 -29.26 4.21
N LYS A 103 36.52 -28.94 4.17
CA LYS A 103 35.96 -28.11 3.10
C LYS A 103 36.03 -26.63 3.47
N THR A 104 36.60 -25.80 2.60
CA THR A 104 36.63 -24.32 2.74
C THR A 104 35.30 -23.67 2.38
N ALA A 105 34.43 -24.37 1.63
CA ALA A 105 33.14 -23.86 1.17
C ALA A 105 31.98 -24.74 1.63
N VAL A 106 30.92 -24.11 2.15
CA VAL A 106 29.67 -24.78 2.51
C VAL A 106 28.89 -25.10 1.23
N THR A 107 28.63 -26.39 1.02
CA THR A 107 27.93 -26.94 -0.16
C THR A 107 26.53 -27.42 0.22
N ALA A 108 25.62 -27.47 -0.76
CA ALA A 108 24.26 -27.98 -0.53
C ALA A 108 24.28 -29.41 0.02
N GLU A 109 25.13 -30.29 -0.51
CA GLU A 109 25.28 -31.68 -0.04
C GLU A 109 25.72 -31.79 1.43
N LEU A 110 26.59 -30.87 1.89
CA LEU A 110 27.03 -30.82 3.28
C LEU A 110 25.86 -30.49 4.21
N LEU A 111 25.09 -29.47 3.83
CA LEU A 111 23.91 -29.04 4.59
C LEU A 111 22.83 -30.12 4.56
N GLU A 112 22.63 -30.77 3.42
CA GLU A 112 21.68 -31.87 3.28
C GLU A 112 22.05 -33.06 4.18
N GLY A 113 23.32 -33.47 4.21
CA GLY A 113 23.79 -34.51 5.14
C GLY A 113 23.57 -34.14 6.60
N CYS A 114 23.93 -32.91 6.99
CA CYS A 114 23.76 -32.42 8.35
C CYS A 114 22.28 -32.36 8.80
N LEU A 115 21.41 -31.84 7.92
CA LEU A 115 19.97 -31.76 8.20
C LEU A 115 19.32 -33.15 8.18
N ASN A 116 19.76 -34.05 7.29
CA ASN A 116 19.27 -35.43 7.22
C ASN A 116 19.45 -36.16 8.54
N ASP A 117 20.58 -36.03 9.23
CA ASP A 117 20.78 -36.70 10.52
C ASP A 117 19.72 -36.30 11.56
N THR A 118 19.35 -35.01 11.57
CA THR A 118 18.35 -34.48 12.51
C THR A 118 16.94 -34.92 12.10
N PHE A 119 16.57 -34.69 10.84
CA PHE A 119 15.21 -34.96 10.35
C PHE A 119 14.91 -36.46 10.24
N TRP A 120 15.91 -37.29 9.93
CA TRP A 120 15.74 -38.74 9.92
C TRP A 120 15.51 -39.26 11.32
N LYS A 121 16.29 -38.79 12.29
CA LYS A 121 16.17 -39.20 13.69
C LYS A 121 14.82 -38.81 14.31
N ASP A 122 14.39 -37.57 14.08
CA ASP A 122 13.22 -37.02 14.77
C ASP A 122 11.89 -37.32 14.05
N TYR A 123 11.92 -37.45 12.71
CA TYR A 123 10.71 -37.59 11.88
C TYR A 123 10.73 -38.75 10.90
N ASN A 124 11.84 -39.50 10.78
CA ASN A 124 12.03 -40.53 9.76
C ASN A 124 11.83 -40.00 8.32
N LEU A 125 12.25 -38.74 8.09
CA LEU A 125 12.20 -38.07 6.79
C LEU A 125 13.60 -37.61 6.38
N LYS A 126 13.80 -37.48 5.07
CA LYS A 126 15.01 -36.90 4.49
C LYS A 126 14.72 -35.47 4.02
N THR A 127 15.79 -34.74 3.80
CA THR A 127 15.80 -33.35 3.33
C THR A 127 16.47 -33.29 1.98
N LYS A 128 16.01 -32.36 1.14
CA LYS A 128 16.62 -32.04 -0.14
C LYS A 128 16.82 -30.54 -0.23
N VAL A 129 18.07 -30.09 -0.26
CA VAL A 129 18.37 -28.65 -0.24
C VAL A 129 18.03 -28.02 -1.59
N GLU A 130 17.16 -27.01 -1.58
CA GLU A 130 16.77 -26.24 -2.79
C GLU A 130 17.76 -25.10 -3.02
N ASN A 131 18.03 -24.32 -1.97
CA ASN A 131 19.03 -23.26 -1.97
C ASN A 131 19.49 -22.97 -0.54
N HIS A 132 20.69 -22.40 -0.44
CA HIS A 132 21.27 -21.99 0.81
C HIS A 132 22.06 -20.70 0.62
N TYR A 133 22.13 -19.95 1.70
CA TYR A 133 22.87 -18.71 1.78
C TYR A 133 23.64 -18.69 3.08
N CYS A 134 24.90 -18.27 3.04
CA CYS A 134 25.80 -18.35 4.18
C CYS A 134 26.51 -17.03 4.37
N HIS A 135 26.66 -16.65 5.63
CA HIS A 135 27.37 -15.45 6.04
C HIS A 135 28.47 -15.80 7.05
N THR A 136 29.56 -15.07 6.93
CA THR A 136 30.64 -15.01 7.89
C THR A 136 30.71 -13.61 8.51
N LEU A 137 31.42 -13.50 9.63
CA LEU A 137 31.70 -12.18 10.24
C LEU A 137 32.48 -11.24 9.30
N SER A 138 33.34 -11.81 8.44
CA SER A 138 34.14 -11.06 7.46
C SER A 138 33.33 -10.49 6.29
N ASP A 139 32.16 -11.04 5.98
CA ASP A 139 31.30 -10.55 4.89
C ASP A 139 30.66 -9.18 5.19
N ASN A 140 30.79 -8.68 6.43
CA ASN A 140 30.28 -7.36 6.82
C ASN A 140 31.04 -6.17 6.18
N ASN A 141 32.12 -6.41 5.42
CA ASN A 141 32.80 -5.38 4.64
C ASN A 141 31.98 -5.01 3.40
N LEU A 142 30.91 -4.24 3.61
CA LEU A 142 30.03 -3.77 2.54
C LEU A 142 30.77 -2.82 1.59
N GLU A 143 30.90 -3.21 0.33
CA GLU A 143 31.45 -2.35 -0.70
C GLU A 143 30.53 -1.16 -0.98
N VAL A 144 31.12 0.04 -0.97
CA VAL A 144 30.45 1.29 -1.37
C VAL A 144 30.53 1.41 -2.88
N ASP A 145 29.38 1.49 -3.54
CA ASP A 145 29.30 1.67 -4.98
C ASP A 145 29.01 3.13 -5.37
N ALA A 146 29.15 3.44 -6.67
CA ALA A 146 28.95 4.79 -7.17
C ALA A 146 27.54 5.34 -6.89
N SER A 147 26.51 4.47 -6.85
CA SER A 147 25.13 4.89 -6.57
C SER A 147 24.96 5.33 -5.13
N ASP A 148 25.66 4.70 -4.18
CA ASP A 148 25.68 5.10 -2.77
C ASP A 148 26.24 6.51 -2.60
N ILE A 149 27.33 6.83 -3.30
CA ILE A 149 27.98 8.16 -3.28
C ILE A 149 27.06 9.22 -3.89
N VAL A 150 26.45 8.94 -5.05
CA VAL A 150 25.52 9.88 -5.69
C VAL A 150 24.35 10.19 -4.77
N VAL A 151 23.74 9.18 -4.15
CA VAL A 151 22.65 9.39 -3.18
C VAL A 151 23.12 10.19 -1.97
N ALA A 152 24.33 9.92 -1.46
CA ALA A 152 24.93 10.70 -0.38
C ALA A 152 25.01 12.20 -0.72
N LEU A 153 25.52 12.53 -1.90
CA LEU A 153 25.65 13.91 -2.38
C LEU A 153 24.29 14.59 -2.55
N VAL A 154 23.28 13.86 -3.05
CA VAL A 154 21.90 14.38 -3.17
C VAL A 154 21.29 14.68 -1.80
N LEU A 155 21.43 13.76 -0.83
CA LEU A 155 20.93 13.97 0.53
C LEU A 155 21.65 15.15 1.21
N LEU A 156 22.97 15.26 1.04
CA LEU A 156 23.74 16.39 1.52
C LEU A 156 23.28 17.71 0.89
N ALA A 157 23.01 17.74 -0.42
CA ALA A 157 22.49 18.93 -1.09
C ALA A 157 21.12 19.36 -0.54
N ILE A 158 20.22 18.41 -0.27
CA ILE A 158 18.92 18.70 0.37
C ILE A 158 19.13 19.34 1.76
N LEU A 159 20.03 18.78 2.57
CA LEU A 159 20.35 19.33 3.89
C LEU A 159 20.92 20.76 3.79
N LEU A 160 21.88 20.97 2.88
CA LEU A 160 22.49 22.28 2.65
C LEU A 160 21.47 23.32 2.17
N LEU A 161 20.57 22.97 1.25
CA LEU A 161 19.52 23.88 0.77
C LEU A 161 18.56 24.29 1.90
N ASN A 162 18.15 23.36 2.75
CA ASN A 162 17.30 23.65 3.90
C ASN A 162 18.04 24.49 4.96
N MET A 163 19.33 24.24 5.17
CA MET A 163 20.16 25.03 6.06
C MET A 163 20.31 26.48 5.54
N ILE A 164 20.66 26.66 4.27
CA ILE A 164 20.80 27.98 3.62
C ILE A 164 19.46 28.74 3.66
N GLY A 165 18.35 28.06 3.31
CA GLY A 165 17.01 28.65 3.35
C GLY A 165 16.62 29.11 4.76
N SER A 166 16.96 28.33 5.78
CA SER A 166 16.69 28.66 7.19
C SER A 166 17.55 29.83 7.68
N ILE A 167 18.84 29.88 7.34
CA ILE A 167 19.74 31.00 7.67
C ILE A 167 19.25 32.29 7.02
N ASN A 168 18.85 32.23 5.74
CA ASN A 168 18.33 33.39 5.02
C ASN A 168 17.04 33.93 5.66
N ASP A 169 16.13 33.04 6.08
CA ASP A 169 14.89 33.42 6.75
C ASP A 169 15.14 34.12 8.10
N ILE A 170 16.13 33.65 8.88
CA ILE A 170 16.54 34.29 10.13
C ILE A 170 17.15 35.68 9.88
N LYS A 171 18.01 35.83 8.86
CA LYS A 171 18.65 37.12 8.52
C LYS A 171 17.66 38.14 7.93
N CYS A 172 16.67 37.70 7.16
CA CYS A 172 15.68 38.58 6.52
C CYS A 172 14.54 39.05 7.43
N THR A 173 14.50 38.65 8.71
CA THR A 173 13.41 38.98 9.67
C THR A 173 13.19 40.50 9.89
N SER A 174 14.05 41.37 9.37
CA SER A 174 14.06 42.81 9.67
C SER A 174 13.47 43.76 8.60
N LYS A 175 13.34 43.42 7.30
CA LYS A 175 12.98 44.46 6.28
C LYS A 175 12.01 44.12 5.14
N SER A 176 11.57 42.87 4.90
CA SER A 176 10.54 42.61 3.88
C SER A 176 9.70 41.37 4.18
N LYS A 177 8.57 41.56 4.87
CA LYS A 177 7.62 40.46 5.18
C LYS A 177 6.82 39.98 3.96
N GLU A 178 6.92 40.65 2.81
CA GLU A 178 5.98 40.46 1.69
C GLU A 178 6.57 39.78 0.44
N GLU A 179 7.89 39.80 0.22
CA GLU A 179 8.48 39.06 -0.91
C GLU A 179 8.90 37.65 -0.50
N ARG A 180 8.11 36.67 -0.95
CA ARG A 180 8.44 35.25 -0.84
C ARG A 180 9.64 34.95 -1.73
N SER A 181 10.86 34.98 -1.20
CA SER A 181 12.05 34.57 -1.95
C SER A 181 12.07 33.06 -2.19
N LEU A 182 12.73 32.60 -3.27
CA LEU A 182 12.88 31.17 -3.59
C LEU A 182 13.50 30.39 -2.41
N LEU A 183 14.54 30.95 -1.79
CA LEU A 183 15.24 30.35 -0.64
C LEU A 183 14.34 30.21 0.60
N SER A 184 13.35 31.09 0.78
CA SER A 184 12.42 31.00 1.92
C SER A 184 11.49 29.78 1.86
N CYS A 185 11.38 29.11 0.69
CA CYS A 185 10.63 27.85 0.56
C CYS A 185 11.31 26.69 1.33
N PHE A 186 12.63 26.76 1.47
CA PHE A 186 13.46 25.75 2.15
C PHE A 186 13.69 26.05 3.64
N SER A 187 13.08 27.11 4.21
CA SER A 187 13.21 27.41 5.64
C SER A 187 12.48 26.38 6.50
N VAL A 188 13.23 25.66 7.32
CA VAL A 188 12.70 24.66 8.26
C VAL A 188 11.80 25.32 9.30
N SER A 189 12.16 26.50 9.81
CA SER A 189 11.36 27.25 10.79
C SER A 189 10.00 27.65 10.23
N ARG A 190 9.98 28.13 8.97
CA ARG A 190 8.73 28.49 8.28
C ARG A 190 7.87 27.26 7.98
N ASN A 191 8.50 26.17 7.53
CA ASN A 191 7.80 24.92 7.24
C ASN A 191 7.25 24.28 8.52
N TRP A 192 7.98 24.34 9.64
CA TRP A 192 7.48 23.90 10.94
C TRP A 192 6.24 24.67 11.37
N LYS A 193 6.24 26.00 11.25
CA LYS A 193 5.06 26.83 11.49
C LYS A 193 3.90 26.40 10.59
N ASN A 194 4.16 26.12 9.30
CA ASN A 194 3.15 25.62 8.38
C ASN A 194 2.62 24.23 8.77
N LEU A 195 3.43 23.36 9.36
CA LEU A 195 3.04 22.01 9.80
C LEU A 195 2.04 22.05 10.96
N ILE A 196 2.22 22.97 11.92
CA ILE A 196 1.34 23.12 13.08
C ILE A 196 0.23 24.15 12.88
N LYS A 197 0.32 24.99 11.83
CA LYS A 197 -0.64 26.07 11.55
C LYS A 197 -2.06 25.55 11.45
N HIS A 198 -2.99 26.24 12.11
CA HIS A 198 -4.42 25.99 11.97
C HIS A 198 -4.91 26.23 10.54
N THR A 199 -5.62 25.24 9.99
CA THR A 199 -6.17 25.33 8.63
C THR A 199 -7.49 26.09 8.66
N GLU A 200 -7.41 27.39 8.42
CA GLU A 200 -8.58 28.24 8.13
C GLU A 200 -8.60 28.54 6.64
N HIS A 201 -9.53 27.92 5.92
CA HIS A 201 -9.77 28.23 4.52
C HIS A 201 -10.61 29.50 4.43
N LYS A 202 -10.24 30.43 3.55
CA LYS A 202 -11.03 31.64 3.28
C LYS A 202 -12.43 31.29 2.74
N ASP A 203 -12.53 30.25 1.92
CA ASP A 203 -13.82 29.74 1.43
C ASP A 203 -14.49 28.85 2.48
N PRO A 204 -15.68 29.20 3.00
CA PRO A 204 -16.44 28.41 3.97
C PRO A 204 -16.74 26.98 3.48
N ARG A 205 -16.89 26.78 2.17
CA ARG A 205 -17.17 25.47 1.59
C ARG A 205 -16.00 24.52 1.75
N LEU A 206 -14.76 25.01 1.62
CA LEU A 206 -13.54 24.23 1.90
C LEU A 206 -13.36 23.93 3.38
N GLN A 207 -13.87 24.78 4.28
CA GLN A 207 -13.84 24.48 5.72
C GLN A 207 -14.70 23.27 6.09
N ARG A 208 -15.75 22.96 5.31
CA ARG A 208 -16.59 21.76 5.52
C ARG A 208 -15.85 20.45 5.19
N LEU A 209 -14.68 20.51 4.56
CA LEU A 209 -13.87 19.34 4.20
C LEU A 209 -12.90 18.90 5.31
N LYS A 210 -12.89 19.57 6.48
CA LYS A 210 -11.96 19.27 7.59
C LYS A 210 -12.02 17.81 8.05
N GLY A 211 -13.20 17.17 7.97
CA GLY A 211 -13.39 15.76 8.31
C GLY A 211 -12.58 14.77 7.46
N ILE A 212 -12.12 15.16 6.28
CA ILE A 212 -11.26 14.30 5.42
C ILE A 212 -9.92 14.01 6.09
N ASN A 213 -9.44 14.90 6.96
CA ASN A 213 -8.19 14.68 7.70
C ASN A 213 -8.27 13.44 8.60
N PHE A 214 -9.40 13.23 9.28
CA PHE A 214 -9.64 12.01 10.07
C PHE A 214 -9.51 10.76 9.20
N TRP A 215 -10.22 10.74 8.06
CA TRP A 215 -10.22 9.60 7.15
C TRP A 215 -8.81 9.26 6.64
N ARG A 216 -8.03 10.27 6.27
CA ARG A 216 -6.64 10.05 5.83
C ARG A 216 -5.77 9.44 6.93
N CYS A 217 -5.97 9.82 8.19
CA CYS A 217 -5.22 9.25 9.30
C CYS A 217 -5.63 7.81 9.59
N ILE A 218 -6.93 7.56 9.76
CA ILE A 218 -7.44 6.23 10.12
C ILE A 218 -7.20 5.21 9.01
N ILE A 219 -7.36 5.58 7.74
CA ILE A 219 -7.03 4.68 6.63
C ILE A 219 -5.53 4.40 6.63
N SER A 220 -4.66 5.40 6.86
CA SER A 220 -3.20 5.15 6.95
C SER A 220 -2.85 4.15 8.05
N VAL A 221 -3.41 4.32 9.25
CA VAL A 221 -3.17 3.39 10.38
C VAL A 221 -3.75 2.00 10.08
N GLY A 222 -4.94 1.92 9.47
CA GLY A 222 -5.54 0.66 9.05
C GLY A 222 -4.69 -0.08 8.02
N VAL A 223 -4.07 0.64 7.08
CA VAL A 223 -3.12 0.06 6.12
C VAL A 223 -1.87 -0.47 6.83
N ILE A 224 -1.31 0.26 7.80
CA ILE A 224 -0.17 -0.22 8.59
C ILE A 224 -0.56 -1.51 9.34
N MET A 225 -1.75 -1.55 9.95
CA MET A 225 -2.27 -2.72 10.65
C MET A 225 -2.34 -3.96 9.75
N VAL A 226 -2.83 -3.83 8.51
CA VAL A 226 -2.84 -4.94 7.54
C VAL A 226 -1.42 -5.41 7.22
N HIS A 227 -0.46 -4.50 7.04
CA HIS A 227 0.92 -4.89 6.71
C HIS A 227 1.68 -5.50 7.90
N CYS A 228 1.33 -5.15 9.15
CA CYS A 228 1.99 -5.68 10.34
C CYS A 228 1.90 -7.21 10.49
N ILE A 229 1.02 -7.90 9.76
CA ILE A 229 1.01 -9.37 9.74
C ILE A 229 2.22 -9.96 9.00
N TRP A 230 2.78 -9.23 8.04
CA TRP A 230 3.79 -9.76 7.11
C TRP A 230 5.06 -10.30 7.79
N PRO A 231 5.68 -9.62 8.77
CA PRO A 231 6.85 -10.19 9.48
C PRO A 231 6.56 -11.52 10.17
N PHE A 232 5.34 -11.70 10.68
CA PHE A 232 4.89 -12.94 11.29
C PHE A 232 4.61 -14.06 10.28
N LEU A 233 4.71 -13.81 8.98
CA LEU A 233 4.62 -14.86 7.97
C LEU A 233 6.01 -15.40 7.58
N ILE A 234 7.07 -14.65 7.85
CA ILE A 234 8.45 -14.97 7.44
C ILE A 234 9.30 -15.49 8.60
N ALA A 235 9.18 -14.89 9.78
CA ALA A 235 10.05 -15.16 10.92
C ALA A 235 9.20 -15.60 12.12
N LEU A 236 8.52 -16.73 12.02
CA LEU A 236 7.42 -17.11 12.91
C LEU A 236 7.69 -18.46 13.61
N ASN A 237 7.34 -18.63 14.89
CA ASN A 237 7.56 -19.91 15.62
C ASN A 237 6.28 -20.72 15.93
N ASN A 238 5.09 -20.15 15.77
CA ASN A 238 3.79 -20.80 15.97
C ASN A 238 2.88 -20.75 14.72
N PRO A 239 3.22 -21.44 13.61
CA PRO A 239 2.53 -21.27 12.31
C PRO A 239 1.04 -21.61 12.38
N TYR A 240 0.68 -22.57 13.21
CA TYR A 240 -0.71 -22.96 13.49
C TYR A 240 -1.59 -21.76 13.87
N ALA A 241 -1.07 -20.80 14.65
CA ALA A 241 -1.82 -19.62 15.06
C ALA A 241 -2.20 -18.71 13.87
N VAL A 242 -1.36 -18.64 12.83
CA VAL A 242 -1.69 -17.91 11.60
C VAL A 242 -2.78 -18.66 10.85
N GLU A 243 -2.65 -19.98 10.70
CA GLU A 243 -3.64 -20.80 9.99
C GLU A 243 -5.00 -20.73 10.68
N MET A 244 -5.01 -20.74 12.02
CA MET A 244 -6.23 -20.58 12.83
C MET A 244 -6.85 -19.19 12.73
N ASN A 245 -6.07 -18.14 12.47
CA ASN A 245 -6.62 -16.79 12.27
C ASN A 245 -7.56 -16.71 11.06
N PHE A 246 -7.41 -17.56 10.04
CA PHE A 246 -8.37 -17.59 8.93
C PHE A 246 -9.76 -18.08 9.34
N TYR A 247 -9.88 -18.81 10.46
CA TYR A 247 -11.15 -19.27 10.99
C TYR A 247 -11.81 -18.26 11.95
N ASP A 248 -11.02 -17.38 12.58
CA ASP A 248 -11.53 -16.32 13.47
C ASP A 248 -12.12 -15.14 12.67
N LEU A 249 -13.40 -14.86 12.90
CA LEU A 249 -14.12 -13.76 12.26
C LEU A 249 -13.46 -12.39 12.53
N SER A 250 -12.87 -12.19 13.70
CA SER A 250 -12.28 -10.89 14.06
C SER A 250 -11.06 -10.55 13.19
N GLN A 251 -10.29 -11.57 12.79
CA GLN A 251 -9.08 -11.43 11.98
C GLN A 251 -9.40 -11.08 10.52
N HIS A 252 -10.62 -11.38 10.04
CA HIS A 252 -11.05 -11.02 8.69
C HIS A 252 -11.12 -9.51 8.45
N ILE A 253 -11.17 -8.69 9.50
CA ILE A 253 -11.00 -7.23 9.39
C ILE A 253 -9.62 -6.88 8.82
N ILE A 254 -8.58 -7.64 9.19
CA ILE A 254 -7.20 -7.47 8.73
C ILE A 254 -7.03 -8.18 7.38
N ILE A 255 -7.38 -9.48 7.32
CA ILE A 255 -7.15 -10.35 6.15
C ILE A 255 -7.88 -9.83 4.90
N SER A 256 -9.13 -9.39 5.05
CA SER A 256 -9.93 -8.83 3.95
C SER A 256 -9.91 -7.30 3.91
N GLY A 257 -9.10 -6.65 4.75
CA GLY A 257 -9.07 -5.19 4.93
C GLY A 257 -8.50 -4.41 3.74
N SER A 258 -7.90 -5.09 2.76
CA SER A 258 -7.26 -4.50 1.58
C SER A 258 -8.18 -3.59 0.74
N ILE A 259 -9.50 -3.87 0.75
CA ILE A 259 -10.52 -3.04 0.09
C ILE A 259 -10.59 -1.60 0.65
N ALA A 260 -10.10 -1.36 1.87
CA ALA A 260 -10.10 -0.03 2.48
C ALA A 260 -9.34 1.02 1.65
N LEU A 261 -8.36 0.61 0.82
CA LEU A 261 -7.64 1.52 -0.09
C LEU A 261 -8.55 2.14 -1.15
N GLN A 262 -9.69 1.53 -1.47
CA GLN A 262 -10.69 2.12 -2.36
C GLN A 262 -11.23 3.45 -1.81
N ALA A 263 -11.25 3.63 -0.48
CA ALA A 263 -11.66 4.89 0.14
C ALA A 263 -10.73 6.05 -0.25
N TYR A 264 -9.42 5.80 -0.41
CA TYR A 264 -8.50 6.83 -0.87
C TYR A 264 -8.76 7.25 -2.32
N LEU A 265 -9.09 6.30 -3.20
CA LEU A 265 -9.45 6.62 -4.59
C LEU A 265 -10.74 7.44 -4.65
N VAL A 266 -11.75 7.12 -3.82
CA VAL A 266 -12.97 7.93 -3.69
C VAL A 266 -12.63 9.35 -3.25
N ILE A 267 -11.80 9.52 -2.21
CA ILE A 267 -11.39 10.84 -1.71
C ILE A 267 -10.60 11.60 -2.78
N SER A 268 -9.71 10.93 -3.51
CA SER A 268 -8.88 11.51 -4.58
C SER A 268 -9.74 12.04 -5.73
N GLY A 269 -10.68 11.23 -6.24
CA GLY A 269 -11.62 11.61 -7.29
C GLY A 269 -12.56 12.74 -6.84
N PHE A 270 -13.07 12.67 -5.61
CA PHE A 270 -13.89 13.71 -5.00
C PHE A 270 -13.16 15.06 -4.96
N LEU A 271 -11.96 15.08 -4.39
CA LEU A 271 -11.19 16.31 -4.23
C LEU A 271 -10.80 16.92 -5.57
N LEU A 272 -10.52 16.10 -6.59
CA LEU A 272 -10.24 16.59 -7.93
C LEU A 272 -11.46 17.29 -8.54
N ALA A 273 -12.58 16.56 -8.66
CA ALA A 273 -13.77 17.08 -9.31
C ALA A 273 -14.29 18.33 -8.59
N TYR A 274 -14.37 18.28 -7.26
CA TYR A 274 -14.83 19.41 -6.45
C TYR A 274 -13.94 20.66 -6.59
N LYS A 275 -12.62 20.51 -6.51
CA LYS A 275 -11.71 21.67 -6.66
C LYS A 275 -11.70 22.24 -8.07
N MET A 276 -11.88 21.40 -9.09
CA MET A 276 -11.98 21.86 -10.48
C MET A 276 -13.23 22.69 -10.70
N GLU A 277 -14.36 22.32 -10.10
CA GLU A 277 -15.58 23.13 -10.16
C GLU A 277 -15.40 24.48 -9.45
N LEU A 278 -14.83 24.51 -8.24
CA LEU A 278 -14.51 25.77 -7.56
C LEU A 278 -13.55 26.64 -8.40
N HIS A 279 -12.57 26.03 -9.06
CA HIS A 279 -11.67 26.77 -9.94
C HIS A 279 -12.37 27.34 -11.17
N SER A 280 -13.36 26.60 -11.70
CA SER A 280 -14.13 27.01 -12.89
C SER A 280 -14.98 28.26 -12.65
N GLU A 281 -15.36 28.54 -11.39
CA GLU A 281 -16.03 29.80 -11.01
C GLU A 281 -15.14 31.02 -11.24
N GLN A 282 -13.83 30.87 -11.06
CA GLN A 282 -12.87 31.98 -11.15
C GLN A 282 -12.21 32.08 -12.53
N LYS A 283 -11.94 30.94 -13.17
CA LYS A 283 -11.21 30.89 -14.45
C LYS A 283 -11.81 29.83 -15.37
N ARG A 284 -11.92 30.17 -16.66
CA ARG A 284 -12.35 29.21 -17.68
C ARG A 284 -11.37 28.04 -17.77
N LEU A 285 -11.91 26.82 -17.74
CA LEU A 285 -11.12 25.61 -17.89
C LEU A 285 -10.51 25.53 -19.29
N ASN A 286 -9.21 25.28 -19.37
CA ASN A 286 -8.50 25.15 -20.64
C ASN A 286 -7.62 23.89 -20.65
N TRP A 287 -7.27 23.42 -21.85
CA TRP A 287 -6.43 22.23 -22.01
C TRP A 287 -5.01 22.39 -21.43
N ARG A 288 -4.50 23.63 -21.27
CA ARG A 288 -3.21 23.87 -20.60
C ARG A 288 -3.24 23.54 -19.10
N MET A 289 -4.42 23.43 -18.50
CA MET A 289 -4.57 23.00 -17.11
C MET A 289 -4.20 21.53 -16.89
N VAL A 290 -4.33 20.68 -17.90
CA VAL A 290 -3.98 19.26 -17.80
C VAL A 290 -2.48 19.11 -17.52
N PRO A 291 -1.54 19.50 -18.42
CA PRO A 291 -0.11 19.35 -18.16
C PRO A 291 0.35 20.12 -16.92
N LYS A 292 -0.20 21.31 -16.66
CA LYS A 292 0.09 22.06 -15.43
C LYS A 292 -0.36 21.31 -14.17
N GLY A 293 -1.56 20.74 -14.17
CA GLY A 293 -2.10 19.96 -13.05
C GLY A 293 -1.29 18.69 -12.79
N LEU A 294 -0.90 17.98 -13.85
CA LEU A 294 -0.01 16.81 -13.78
C LEU A 294 1.35 17.19 -13.18
N LEU A 295 2.01 18.23 -13.70
CA LEU A 295 3.30 18.67 -13.20
C LEU A 295 3.23 19.04 -11.71
N MET A 296 2.20 19.78 -11.31
CA MET A 296 2.01 20.19 -9.92
C MET A 296 1.76 19.01 -8.98
N ARG A 297 1.03 17.98 -9.44
CA ARG A 297 0.83 16.76 -8.67
C ARG A 297 2.11 15.94 -8.59
N TYR A 298 2.85 15.80 -9.69
CA TYR A 298 4.13 15.12 -9.75
C TYR A 298 5.14 15.76 -8.78
N LEU A 299 5.33 17.08 -8.85
CA LEU A 299 6.21 17.81 -7.93
C LEU A 299 5.80 17.73 -6.46
N ARG A 300 4.53 17.42 -6.17
CA ARG A 300 4.04 17.23 -4.80
C ARG A 300 4.36 15.84 -4.26
N LEU A 301 4.20 14.79 -5.08
CA LEU A 301 4.30 13.39 -4.63
C LEU A 301 5.71 12.83 -4.81
N THR A 302 6.31 13.07 -5.97
CA THR A 302 7.57 12.43 -6.39
C THR A 302 8.75 12.68 -5.46
N PRO A 303 8.99 13.89 -4.88
CA PRO A 303 10.21 14.13 -4.11
C PRO A 303 10.41 13.18 -2.93
N VAL A 304 9.37 12.99 -2.11
CA VAL A 304 9.40 12.06 -0.97
C VAL A 304 9.55 10.61 -1.44
N TYR A 305 8.85 10.25 -2.53
CA TYR A 305 8.91 8.91 -3.06
C TYR A 305 10.30 8.58 -3.63
N ALA A 306 10.90 9.51 -4.36
CA ALA A 306 12.24 9.38 -4.93
C ALA A 306 13.32 9.27 -3.86
N VAL A 307 13.26 10.09 -2.80
CA VAL A 307 14.21 9.98 -1.67
C VAL A 307 14.08 8.62 -0.98
N THR A 308 12.85 8.14 -0.77
CA THR A 308 12.63 6.81 -0.17
C THR A 308 13.20 5.71 -1.06
N ILE A 309 12.88 5.71 -2.36
CA ILE A 309 13.42 4.74 -3.32
C ILE A 309 14.94 4.77 -3.35
N ALA A 310 15.54 5.97 -3.37
CA ALA A 310 16.99 6.13 -3.39
C ALA A 310 17.63 5.49 -2.16
N VAL A 311 17.12 5.77 -0.95
CA VAL A 311 17.60 5.18 0.29
C VAL A 311 17.43 3.65 0.31
N MET A 312 16.28 3.13 -0.16
CA MET A 312 16.05 1.69 -0.22
C MET A 312 16.90 0.99 -1.28
N ALA A 313 17.24 1.66 -2.38
CA ALA A 313 18.09 1.10 -3.43
C ALA A 313 19.59 1.05 -3.03
N THR A 314 20.03 1.92 -2.13
CA THR A 314 21.47 2.12 -1.86
C THR A 314 21.83 1.94 -0.39
N TRP A 315 21.24 2.74 0.48
CA TRP A 315 21.69 2.88 1.87
C TRP A 315 21.10 1.86 2.84
N ILE A 316 20.01 1.16 2.49
CA ILE A 316 19.41 0.15 3.38
C ILE A 316 20.42 -0.91 3.81
N LYS A 317 21.37 -1.29 2.93
CA LYS A 317 22.42 -2.28 3.21
C LYS A 317 23.31 -1.92 4.40
N PHE A 318 23.47 -0.63 4.71
CA PHE A 318 24.28 -0.16 5.83
C PHE A 318 23.52 -0.11 7.16
N ALA A 319 22.23 -0.44 7.17
CA ALA A 319 21.40 -0.33 8.37
C ALA A 319 21.59 -1.51 9.36
N GLY A 320 22.21 -2.61 8.93
CA GLY A 320 22.61 -3.71 9.80
C GLY A 320 22.76 -5.04 9.05
N ALA A 321 22.78 -6.13 9.81
CA ALA A 321 22.86 -7.50 9.31
C ALA A 321 22.02 -8.43 10.21
N GLY A 322 21.60 -9.58 9.68
CA GLY A 322 20.83 -10.57 10.41
C GLY A 322 20.40 -11.75 9.54
N PRO A 323 19.91 -12.85 10.14
CA PRO A 323 19.52 -14.07 9.42
C PRO A 323 18.36 -13.87 8.43
N PHE A 324 17.57 -12.80 8.59
CA PHE A 324 16.47 -12.45 7.70
C PHE A 324 16.82 -11.34 6.69
N TRP A 325 18.08 -10.91 6.63
CA TRP A 325 18.49 -9.79 5.79
C TRP A 325 18.27 -10.08 4.29
N GLU A 326 18.64 -11.27 3.85
CA GLU A 326 18.56 -11.65 2.45
C GLU A 326 17.12 -11.79 1.95
N VAL A 327 16.22 -12.30 2.79
CA VAL A 327 14.81 -12.54 2.44
C VAL A 327 13.95 -11.27 2.52
N SER A 328 14.50 -10.16 3.03
CA SER A 328 13.75 -8.91 3.23
C SER A 328 14.52 -7.68 2.74
N GLY A 329 15.69 -7.40 3.32
CA GLY A 329 16.50 -6.22 3.02
C GLY A 329 17.08 -6.26 1.60
N ASP A 330 17.76 -7.34 1.23
CA ASP A 330 18.40 -7.45 -0.08
C ASP A 330 17.40 -7.61 -1.22
N VAL A 331 16.29 -8.32 -0.99
CA VAL A 331 15.15 -8.37 -1.94
C VAL A 331 14.66 -6.97 -2.26
N GLU A 332 14.38 -6.14 -1.25
CA GLU A 332 13.91 -4.77 -1.46
C GLU A 332 14.94 -3.90 -2.19
N ARG A 333 16.22 -4.00 -1.79
CA ARG A 333 17.32 -3.28 -2.45
C ARG A 333 17.43 -3.65 -3.92
N SER A 334 17.41 -4.95 -4.23
CA SER A 334 17.48 -5.48 -5.60
C SER A 334 16.29 -5.02 -6.44
N HIS A 335 15.08 -5.07 -5.87
CA HIS A 335 13.86 -4.58 -6.53
C HIS A 335 13.94 -3.08 -6.81
N CYS A 336 14.44 -2.28 -5.87
CA CYS A 336 14.61 -0.85 -6.08
C CYS A 336 15.70 -0.50 -7.09
N ARG A 337 16.83 -1.22 -7.13
CA ARG A 337 17.86 -1.00 -8.16
C ARG A 337 17.36 -1.33 -9.57
N SER A 338 16.53 -2.35 -9.72
CA SER A 338 16.02 -2.76 -11.03
C SER A 338 14.80 -1.96 -11.51
N ARG A 339 13.92 -1.53 -10.59
CA ARG A 339 12.58 -0.98 -10.95
C ARG A 339 12.32 0.46 -10.48
N TRP A 340 13.29 1.18 -9.94
CA TRP A 340 13.11 2.58 -9.50
C TRP A 340 12.46 3.48 -10.56
N TRP A 341 12.86 3.34 -11.83
CA TRP A 341 12.37 4.16 -12.93
C TRP A 341 10.86 3.97 -13.17
N ALA A 342 10.38 2.72 -13.09
CA ALA A 342 8.97 2.40 -13.28
C ALA A 342 8.11 2.98 -12.14
N SER A 343 8.65 2.99 -10.92
CA SER A 343 8.03 3.63 -9.76
C SER A 343 7.94 5.16 -9.92
N LEU A 344 9.01 5.82 -10.37
CA LEU A 344 8.99 7.28 -10.60
C LEU A 344 8.09 7.70 -11.78
N LEU A 345 7.91 6.82 -12.78
CA LEU A 345 6.96 7.02 -13.87
C LEU A 345 5.52 6.65 -13.50
N TYR A 346 5.25 6.14 -12.29
CA TYR A 346 3.93 5.72 -11.82
C TYR A 346 3.28 4.63 -12.70
N ILE A 347 4.10 3.72 -13.25
CA ILE A 347 3.67 2.56 -14.07
C ILE A 347 4.07 1.22 -13.45
N ASN A 348 4.66 1.24 -12.26
CA ASN A 348 5.07 0.05 -11.50
C ASN A 348 3.92 -0.95 -11.25
N ASN A 349 2.68 -0.48 -11.20
CA ASN A 349 1.50 -1.31 -10.97
C ASN A 349 1.08 -2.18 -12.18
N TYR A 350 1.79 -2.09 -13.31
CA TYR A 350 1.60 -2.99 -14.46
C TYR A 350 2.73 -4.00 -14.66
N PHE A 351 3.74 -3.99 -13.78
CA PHE A 351 4.84 -4.95 -13.84
C PHE A 351 4.65 -6.04 -12.78
N TYR A 352 4.96 -7.27 -13.20
CA TYR A 352 5.07 -8.42 -12.32
C TYR A 352 6.46 -8.47 -11.68
N ASN A 353 6.57 -9.30 -10.66
CA ASN A 353 7.81 -9.62 -9.96
C ASN A 353 8.35 -8.42 -9.18
N ALA A 354 9.61 -8.02 -9.41
CA ALA A 354 10.30 -6.95 -8.67
C ALA A 354 9.46 -5.70 -8.37
N GLN A 355 9.20 -5.47 -7.08
CA GLN A 355 8.42 -4.34 -6.58
C GLN A 355 9.25 -3.45 -5.65
N CYS A 356 9.68 -2.29 -6.15
CA CYS A 356 10.34 -1.30 -5.32
C CYS A 356 9.30 -0.51 -4.51
N VAL A 357 9.44 -0.55 -3.17
CA VAL A 357 8.49 0.01 -2.21
C VAL A 357 7.09 -0.49 -2.54
N VAL A 358 6.78 -1.73 -2.13
CA VAL A 358 5.56 -2.45 -2.55
C VAL A 358 4.28 -1.61 -2.53
N VAL A 359 4.05 -0.82 -1.48
CA VAL A 359 2.88 0.08 -1.34
C VAL A 359 2.77 1.16 -2.42
N GLY A 360 3.85 1.44 -3.14
CA GLY A 360 3.90 2.36 -4.26
C GLY A 360 3.01 1.98 -5.44
N TRP A 361 2.47 0.76 -5.51
CA TRP A 361 1.48 0.42 -6.55
C TRP A 361 0.26 1.33 -6.50
N TYR A 362 -0.19 1.71 -5.30
CA TYR A 362 -1.35 2.59 -5.09
C TYR A 362 -1.10 3.98 -5.69
N LEU A 363 0.13 4.48 -5.54
CA LEU A 363 0.55 5.73 -6.14
C LEU A 363 0.45 5.70 -7.67
N GLY A 364 0.86 4.58 -8.27
CA GLY A 364 0.70 4.33 -9.71
C GLY A 364 -0.76 4.46 -10.15
N VAL A 365 -1.65 3.74 -9.47
CA VAL A 365 -3.11 3.80 -9.71
C VAL A 365 -3.64 5.23 -9.54
N ASP A 366 -3.32 5.88 -8.43
CA ASP A 366 -3.83 7.21 -8.10
C ASP A 366 -3.36 8.29 -9.09
N MET A 367 -2.13 8.21 -9.60
CA MET A 367 -1.65 9.08 -10.67
C MET A 367 -2.40 8.84 -11.98
N GLN A 368 -2.56 7.57 -12.38
CA GLN A 368 -3.29 7.19 -13.60
C GLN A 368 -4.75 7.66 -13.55
N MET A 369 -5.42 7.45 -12.42
CA MET A 369 -6.79 7.90 -12.20
C MET A 369 -6.89 9.43 -12.18
N PHE A 370 -5.90 10.14 -11.66
CA PHE A 370 -5.85 11.60 -11.75
C PHE A 370 -5.75 12.09 -13.19
N VAL A 371 -4.95 11.45 -14.03
CA VAL A 371 -4.86 11.78 -15.47
C VAL A 371 -6.22 11.61 -16.12
N LEU A 372 -6.88 10.46 -15.92
CA LEU A 372 -8.24 10.22 -16.42
C LEU A 372 -9.23 11.28 -15.90
N GLY A 373 -9.18 11.58 -14.61
CA GLY A 373 -10.07 12.53 -13.97
C GLY A 373 -9.91 13.97 -14.46
N ILE A 374 -8.68 14.46 -14.60
CA ILE A 374 -8.45 15.85 -15.00
C ILE A 374 -8.82 16.06 -16.47
N ILE A 375 -8.55 15.07 -17.33
CA ILE A 375 -9.01 15.07 -18.72
C ILE A 375 -10.54 15.11 -18.77
N THR A 376 -11.21 14.25 -18.00
CA THR A 376 -12.68 14.22 -17.93
C THR A 376 -13.26 15.56 -17.47
N CYS A 377 -12.68 16.18 -16.44
CA CYS A 377 -13.09 17.50 -15.93
C CYS A 377 -12.93 18.62 -16.97
N VAL A 378 -11.86 18.61 -17.76
CA VAL A 378 -11.55 19.66 -18.75
C VAL A 378 -12.32 19.47 -20.05
N ALA A 379 -12.43 18.22 -20.53
CA ALA A 379 -13.09 17.89 -21.78
C ALA A 379 -14.62 18.09 -21.73
N LEU A 380 -15.23 17.77 -20.58
CA LEU A 380 -16.68 17.75 -20.45
C LEU A 380 -17.13 18.93 -19.60
N ARG A 381 -17.85 19.88 -20.22
CA ARG A 381 -18.43 21.04 -19.53
C ARG A 381 -19.92 20.89 -19.24
N ASN A 382 -20.65 20.21 -20.13
CA ASN A 382 -22.08 20.00 -19.98
C ASN A 382 -22.37 18.90 -18.95
N GLN A 383 -23.27 19.18 -18.00
CA GLN A 383 -23.70 18.24 -16.96
C GLN A 383 -24.19 16.90 -17.54
N ARG A 384 -24.92 16.90 -18.67
CA ARG A 384 -25.45 15.68 -19.28
C ARG A 384 -24.31 14.80 -19.83
N HIS A 385 -23.36 15.40 -20.55
CA HIS A 385 -22.21 14.68 -21.08
C HIS A 385 -21.29 14.17 -19.97
N ARG A 386 -21.08 14.97 -18.90
CA ARG A 386 -20.35 14.52 -17.70
C ARG A 386 -20.97 13.28 -17.09
N ALA A 387 -22.28 13.31 -16.83
CA ALA A 387 -22.99 12.18 -16.25
C ALA A 387 -22.91 10.93 -17.17
N ALA A 388 -23.10 11.10 -18.48
CA ALA A 388 -23.00 10.01 -19.45
C ALA A 388 -21.60 9.38 -19.48
N VAL A 389 -20.53 10.18 -19.49
CA VAL A 389 -19.16 9.65 -19.50
C VAL A 389 -18.79 9.01 -18.17
N LEU A 390 -19.17 9.59 -17.03
CA LEU A 390 -18.95 8.94 -15.73
C LEU A 390 -19.70 7.61 -15.63
N ALA A 391 -20.95 7.55 -16.08
CA ALA A 391 -21.71 6.29 -16.13
C ALA A 391 -21.03 5.26 -17.06
N THR A 392 -20.54 5.70 -18.21
CA THR A 392 -19.81 4.83 -19.16
C THR A 392 -18.53 4.30 -18.54
N LEU A 393 -17.70 5.15 -17.91
CA LEU A 393 -16.48 4.74 -17.23
C LEU A 393 -16.75 3.79 -16.05
N PHE A 394 -17.85 4.01 -15.33
CA PHE A 394 -18.29 3.14 -14.24
C PHE A 394 -18.65 1.73 -14.76
N ILE A 395 -19.50 1.65 -15.80
CA ILE A 395 -19.89 0.38 -16.42
C ILE A 395 -18.67 -0.32 -17.04
N LEU A 396 -17.81 0.43 -17.72
CA LEU A 396 -16.58 -0.08 -18.31
C LEU A 396 -15.65 -0.67 -17.24
N GLY A 397 -15.43 0.05 -16.13
CA GLY A 397 -14.60 -0.42 -15.03
C GLY A 397 -15.12 -1.72 -14.39
N MET A 398 -16.44 -1.83 -14.20
CA MET A 398 -17.06 -3.08 -13.71
C MET A 398 -16.91 -4.21 -14.72
N THR A 399 -17.11 -3.92 -16.01
CA THR A 399 -17.03 -4.92 -17.08
C THR A 399 -15.62 -5.46 -17.22
N ILE A 400 -14.60 -4.60 -17.23
CA ILE A 400 -13.19 -5.02 -17.33
C ILE A 400 -12.81 -5.93 -16.16
N LEU A 401 -13.19 -5.54 -14.92
CA LEU A 401 -12.92 -6.35 -13.73
C LEU A 401 -13.62 -7.72 -13.81
N GLY A 402 -14.89 -7.75 -14.21
CA GLY A 402 -15.64 -9.00 -14.37
C GLY A 402 -15.03 -9.92 -15.43
N VAL A 403 -14.60 -9.35 -16.57
CA VAL A 403 -13.92 -10.09 -17.64
C VAL A 403 -12.57 -10.64 -17.17
N HIS A 404 -11.77 -9.86 -16.44
CA HIS A 404 -10.50 -10.33 -15.88
C HIS A 404 -10.72 -11.53 -14.95
N ILE A 405 -11.66 -11.42 -14.01
CA ILE A 405 -11.98 -12.52 -13.07
C ILE A 405 -12.45 -13.77 -13.83
N TYR A 406 -13.29 -13.60 -14.85
CA TYR A 406 -13.84 -14.70 -15.66
C TYR A 406 -12.77 -15.40 -16.50
N VAL A 407 -12.02 -14.66 -17.29
CA VAL A 407 -11.05 -15.21 -18.27
C VAL A 407 -9.84 -15.83 -17.57
N ARG A 408 -9.41 -15.25 -16.44
CA ARG A 408 -8.18 -15.65 -15.74
C ARG A 408 -8.43 -16.59 -14.55
N ASP A 409 -9.69 -16.96 -14.30
CA ASP A 409 -10.09 -17.79 -13.16
C ASP A 409 -9.58 -17.24 -11.81
N LEU A 410 -9.69 -15.94 -11.57
CA LEU A 410 -9.11 -15.29 -10.38
C LEU A 410 -10.09 -15.18 -9.21
N TYR A 411 -9.56 -14.94 -8.01
CA TYR A 411 -10.35 -14.48 -6.86
C TYR A 411 -10.70 -13.00 -7.00
N PRO A 412 -11.87 -12.56 -6.50
CA PRO A 412 -12.30 -11.17 -6.63
C PRO A 412 -11.69 -10.23 -5.57
N ILE A 413 -10.97 -10.79 -4.60
CA ILE A 413 -10.26 -10.07 -3.53
C ILE A 413 -8.78 -10.47 -3.54
N LEU A 414 -7.95 -9.64 -2.90
CA LEU A 414 -6.57 -10.05 -2.59
C LEU A 414 -6.63 -11.15 -1.52
N ILE A 415 -6.27 -12.36 -1.91
CA ILE A 415 -6.18 -13.50 -0.99
C ILE A 415 -4.82 -13.46 -0.30
N MET A 416 -4.80 -13.44 1.03
CA MET A 416 -3.57 -13.48 1.81
C MET A 416 -3.08 -14.92 1.98
N GLU A 417 -2.83 -15.59 0.86
CA GLU A 417 -2.20 -16.92 0.86
C GLU A 417 -0.85 -16.82 1.58
N PRO A 418 -0.55 -17.71 2.54
CA PRO A 418 0.67 -17.57 3.33
C PRO A 418 1.96 -17.61 2.49
N HIS A 419 2.02 -18.44 1.45
CA HIS A 419 3.16 -18.51 0.53
C HIS A 419 3.36 -17.19 -0.24
N GLU A 420 2.33 -16.73 -0.95
CA GLU A 420 2.40 -15.49 -1.74
C GLU A 420 2.59 -14.25 -0.86
N THR A 421 1.99 -14.21 0.34
CA THR A 421 2.13 -13.06 1.23
C THR A 421 3.55 -12.93 1.75
N ARG A 422 4.28 -14.04 1.98
CA ARG A 422 5.71 -14.01 2.37
C ARG A 422 6.56 -13.28 1.33
N SER A 423 6.34 -13.53 0.05
CA SER A 423 7.01 -12.84 -1.07
C SER A 423 6.39 -11.48 -1.41
N LEU A 424 5.48 -10.96 -0.58
CA LEU A 424 4.72 -9.72 -0.84
C LEU A 424 3.99 -9.74 -2.19
N PHE A 425 3.43 -10.90 -2.53
CA PHE A 425 2.60 -11.11 -3.72
C PHE A 425 3.35 -10.89 -5.04
N GLU A 426 4.66 -11.14 -5.03
CA GLU A 426 5.54 -10.93 -6.18
C GLU A 426 5.00 -11.63 -7.44
N SER A 427 4.62 -12.90 -7.29
CA SER A 427 4.11 -13.78 -8.36
C SER A 427 2.59 -13.88 -8.43
N ASP A 428 1.85 -13.45 -7.41
CA ASP A 428 0.42 -13.70 -7.29
C ASP A 428 -0.40 -12.97 -8.38
N PRO A 429 -1.11 -13.69 -9.26
CA PRO A 429 -1.96 -13.08 -10.28
C PRO A 429 -3.10 -12.24 -9.68
N ASN A 430 -3.64 -12.58 -8.51
CA ASN A 430 -4.74 -11.82 -7.89
C ASN A 430 -4.25 -10.42 -7.51
N PHE A 431 -3.08 -10.33 -6.90
CA PHE A 431 -2.43 -9.06 -6.62
C PHE A 431 -2.03 -8.30 -7.89
N ASN A 432 -1.37 -8.99 -8.82
CA ASN A 432 -0.78 -8.38 -10.01
C ASN A 432 -1.81 -7.90 -11.04
N GLU A 433 -2.94 -8.61 -11.19
CA GLU A 433 -3.95 -8.33 -12.22
C GLU A 433 -5.19 -7.65 -11.66
N VAL A 434 -5.76 -8.17 -10.57
CA VAL A 434 -7.07 -7.72 -10.06
C VAL A 434 -6.93 -6.55 -9.08
N TYR A 435 -5.96 -6.66 -8.17
CA TYR A 435 -5.82 -5.71 -7.07
C TYR A 435 -5.12 -4.42 -7.48
N LYS A 436 -3.93 -4.52 -8.09
CA LYS A 436 -3.05 -3.35 -8.29
C LYS A 436 -3.19 -2.63 -9.63
N MET A 437 -3.76 -3.25 -10.67
CA MET A 437 -3.88 -2.61 -11.98
C MET A 437 -4.84 -1.40 -11.95
N GLY A 438 -4.48 -0.33 -12.66
CA GLY A 438 -5.23 0.93 -12.62
C GLY A 438 -6.66 0.80 -13.14
N HIS A 439 -6.87 0.09 -14.25
CA HIS A 439 -8.19 -0.04 -14.89
C HIS A 439 -9.20 -0.81 -14.02
N ASN A 440 -8.74 -1.75 -13.19
CA ASN A 440 -9.58 -2.50 -12.25
C ASN A 440 -10.01 -1.69 -11.01
N ASN A 441 -9.55 -0.44 -10.90
CA ASN A 441 -9.84 0.46 -9.78
C ASN A 441 -10.55 1.77 -10.22
N ILE A 442 -10.93 1.88 -11.50
CA ILE A 442 -11.64 3.05 -12.06
C ILE A 442 -12.93 3.35 -11.31
N VAL A 443 -13.69 2.31 -10.96
CA VAL A 443 -15.04 2.42 -10.37
C VAL A 443 -15.06 3.31 -9.13
N SER A 444 -14.19 3.05 -8.16
CA SER A 444 -14.11 3.81 -6.91
C SER A 444 -13.73 5.28 -7.14
N TYR A 445 -12.83 5.53 -8.08
CA TYR A 445 -12.43 6.89 -8.44
C TYR A 445 -13.56 7.69 -9.09
N VAL A 446 -14.28 7.05 -10.02
CA VAL A 446 -15.45 7.65 -10.71
C VAL A 446 -16.58 7.96 -9.72
N VAL A 447 -16.85 7.08 -8.75
CA VAL A 447 -17.80 7.36 -7.65
C VAL A 447 -17.37 8.60 -6.87
N GLY A 448 -16.08 8.73 -6.58
CA GLY A 448 -15.51 9.94 -5.98
C GLY A 448 -15.76 11.20 -6.82
N MET A 449 -15.48 11.15 -8.12
CA MET A 449 -15.74 12.28 -9.03
C MET A 449 -17.21 12.67 -9.07
N ALA A 450 -18.11 11.69 -9.19
CA ALA A 450 -19.54 11.91 -9.16
C ALA A 450 -19.99 12.59 -7.86
N LEU A 451 -19.46 12.15 -6.71
CA LEU A 451 -19.68 12.80 -5.42
C LEU A 451 -19.18 14.26 -5.43
N GLY A 452 -18.01 14.52 -6.02
CA GLY A 452 -17.45 15.88 -6.09
C GLY A 452 -18.38 16.87 -6.80
N TYR A 453 -18.90 16.46 -7.97
CA TYR A 453 -19.89 17.23 -8.70
C TYR A 453 -21.21 17.38 -7.94
N LEU A 454 -21.69 16.31 -7.31
CA LEU A 454 -22.91 16.32 -6.52
C LEU A 454 -22.80 17.30 -5.35
N VAL A 455 -21.77 17.18 -4.52
CA VAL A 455 -21.55 18.04 -3.35
C VAL A 455 -21.44 19.50 -3.76
N TYR A 456 -20.69 19.81 -4.83
CA TYR A 456 -20.60 21.16 -5.36
C TYR A 456 -21.98 21.73 -5.73
N ARG A 457 -22.78 20.97 -6.47
CA ARG A 457 -24.14 21.36 -6.87
C ARG A 457 -25.07 21.56 -5.67
N LEU A 458 -25.04 20.65 -4.70
CA LEU A 458 -25.86 20.74 -3.50
C LEU A 458 -25.49 21.95 -2.63
N GLN A 459 -24.21 22.35 -2.60
CA GLN A 459 -23.76 23.57 -1.92
C GLN A 459 -24.17 24.84 -2.68
N GLN A 460 -24.17 24.82 -4.01
CA GLN A 460 -24.65 25.93 -4.83
C GLN A 460 -26.16 26.17 -4.68
N LEU A 461 -26.94 25.10 -4.49
CA LEU A 461 -28.39 25.17 -4.26
C LEU A 461 -28.79 25.56 -2.83
N ASP A 462 -27.81 25.74 -1.93
CA ASP A 462 -27.99 26.04 -0.50
C ASP A 462 -29.12 25.25 0.18
N ILE A 463 -29.08 23.93 0.02
CA ILE A 463 -30.16 23.05 0.48
C ILE A 463 -30.29 23.08 2.01
N ASP A 464 -31.52 23.23 2.50
CA ASP A 464 -31.82 23.09 3.93
C ASP A 464 -31.63 21.64 4.40
N ILE A 465 -30.49 21.41 5.07
CA ILE A 465 -30.11 20.11 5.60
C ILE A 465 -31.04 19.64 6.72
N ASN A 466 -31.77 20.54 7.40
CA ASN A 466 -32.67 20.15 8.48
C ASN A 466 -33.75 19.16 7.99
N LYS A 467 -34.19 19.28 6.73
CA LYS A 467 -35.13 18.35 6.10
C LYS A 467 -34.59 16.91 5.97
N TYR A 468 -33.27 16.75 5.90
CA TYR A 468 -32.61 15.47 5.68
C TYR A 468 -32.09 14.82 6.97
N LYS A 469 -32.14 15.50 8.11
CA LYS A 469 -31.75 14.94 9.42
C LYS A 469 -32.55 13.69 9.80
N LYS A 470 -33.77 13.51 9.25
CA LYS A 470 -34.55 12.28 9.42
C LYS A 470 -33.85 11.02 8.89
N TYR A 471 -32.94 11.17 7.92
CA TYR A 471 -32.16 10.07 7.34
C TYR A 471 -30.86 9.77 8.11
N ARG A 472 -30.65 10.34 9.31
CA ARG A 472 -29.45 10.10 10.13
C ARG A 472 -29.18 8.62 10.40
N PHE A 473 -30.22 7.80 10.53
CA PHE A 473 -30.07 6.35 10.77
C PHE A 473 -29.44 5.63 9.58
N ILE A 474 -29.76 6.04 8.35
CA ILE A 474 -29.13 5.52 7.14
C ILE A 474 -27.65 5.89 7.14
N TYR A 475 -27.33 7.15 7.45
CA TYR A 475 -25.94 7.60 7.58
C TYR A 475 -25.17 6.85 8.67
N TRP A 476 -25.79 6.59 9.83
CA TRP A 476 -25.19 5.79 10.90
C TRP A 476 -24.94 4.35 10.50
N ALA A 477 -25.82 3.74 9.69
CA ALA A 477 -25.65 2.39 9.20
C ALA A 477 -24.49 2.23 8.20
N LEU A 478 -24.01 3.31 7.56
CA LEU A 478 -22.93 3.22 6.57
C LEU A 478 -21.59 2.76 7.17
N LEU A 479 -21.26 3.18 8.40
CA LEU A 479 -20.01 2.74 9.06
C LEU A 479 -19.98 1.24 9.39
N PRO A 480 -20.97 0.65 10.09
CA PRO A 480 -21.00 -0.79 10.29
C PRO A 480 -21.15 -1.54 8.96
N MET A 481 -21.82 -0.96 7.95
CA MET A 481 -21.87 -1.54 6.61
C MET A 481 -20.47 -1.68 5.98
N LEU A 482 -19.54 -0.72 6.16
CA LEU A 482 -18.16 -0.88 5.70
C LEU A 482 -17.48 -2.11 6.33
N ILE A 483 -17.70 -2.32 7.63
CA ILE A 483 -17.15 -3.48 8.35
C ILE A 483 -17.75 -4.77 7.80
N VAL A 484 -19.07 -4.83 7.58
CA VAL A 484 -19.74 -5.99 6.99
C VAL A 484 -19.23 -6.29 5.59
N ILE A 485 -18.98 -5.27 4.75
CA ILE A 485 -18.41 -5.44 3.42
C ILE A 485 -16.99 -6.06 3.52
N ILE A 486 -16.15 -5.58 4.43
CA ILE A 486 -14.82 -6.16 4.66
C ILE A 486 -14.95 -7.63 5.11
N LEU A 487 -15.78 -7.90 6.12
CA LEU A 487 -15.98 -9.26 6.65
C LEU A 487 -16.59 -10.24 5.65
N SER A 488 -17.31 -9.76 4.62
CA SER A 488 -17.86 -10.61 3.57
C SER A 488 -16.78 -11.34 2.76
N GLY A 489 -15.53 -10.84 2.77
CA GLY A 489 -14.39 -11.50 2.14
C GLY A 489 -14.08 -12.89 2.72
N ARG A 490 -14.51 -13.16 3.96
CA ARG A 490 -14.38 -14.48 4.62
C ARG A 490 -14.92 -15.63 3.78
N MET A 491 -15.91 -15.37 2.92
CA MET A 491 -16.51 -16.38 2.05
C MET A 491 -15.45 -17.12 1.22
N PHE A 492 -14.41 -16.44 0.75
CA PHE A 492 -13.35 -17.00 -0.11
C PHE A 492 -12.26 -17.79 0.64
N TYR A 493 -12.36 -17.85 1.97
CA TYR A 493 -11.45 -18.62 2.83
C TYR A 493 -12.10 -19.90 3.37
N ARG A 494 -13.39 -20.15 3.07
CA ARG A 494 -14.13 -21.29 3.59
C ARG A 494 -13.61 -22.61 3.03
N ASP A 495 -13.58 -23.65 3.85
CA ASP A 495 -13.21 -25.00 3.45
C ASP A 495 -14.09 -25.52 2.31
N GLY A 496 -13.46 -26.30 1.44
CA GLY A 496 -14.07 -26.85 0.24
C GLY A 496 -13.44 -26.31 -1.05
N PRO A 497 -13.97 -26.76 -2.20
CA PRO A 497 -13.46 -26.37 -3.51
C PRO A 497 -13.68 -24.88 -3.75
N LYS A 498 -12.86 -24.34 -4.65
CA LYS A 498 -12.94 -22.95 -5.11
C LYS A 498 -14.37 -22.61 -5.55
N GLU A 499 -14.85 -21.42 -5.18
CA GLU A 499 -16.23 -21.02 -5.44
C GLU A 499 -16.52 -20.98 -6.94
N PRO A 500 -17.77 -21.27 -7.36
CA PRO A 500 -18.15 -21.17 -8.77
C PRO A 500 -17.84 -19.80 -9.36
N ILE A 501 -17.40 -19.77 -10.62
CA ILE A 501 -16.91 -18.56 -11.28
C ILE A 501 -17.94 -17.41 -11.25
N TYR A 502 -19.24 -17.69 -11.40
CA TYR A 502 -20.28 -16.66 -11.39
C TYR A 502 -20.38 -15.93 -10.04
N VAL A 503 -20.17 -16.63 -8.92
CA VAL A 503 -20.15 -16.01 -7.58
C VAL A 503 -18.99 -15.04 -7.47
N ARG A 504 -17.80 -15.47 -7.94
CA ARG A 504 -16.59 -14.66 -7.92
C ARG A 504 -16.73 -13.40 -8.79
N VAL A 505 -17.26 -13.55 -10.00
CA VAL A 505 -17.51 -12.42 -10.91
C VAL A 505 -18.51 -11.44 -10.31
N ILE A 506 -19.68 -11.91 -9.85
CA ILE A 506 -20.72 -11.06 -9.26
C ILE A 506 -20.18 -10.33 -8.02
N TYR A 507 -19.47 -11.03 -7.14
CA TYR A 507 -18.87 -10.41 -5.96
C TYR A 507 -17.85 -9.35 -6.36
N GLY A 508 -16.92 -9.66 -7.26
CA GLY A 508 -15.85 -8.75 -7.68
C GLY A 508 -16.36 -7.46 -8.30
N VAL A 509 -17.37 -7.54 -9.17
CA VAL A 509 -17.93 -6.34 -9.82
C VAL A 509 -18.78 -5.48 -8.87
N LEU A 510 -19.35 -6.06 -7.81
CA LEU A 510 -20.22 -5.35 -6.86
C LEU A 510 -19.49 -4.81 -5.63
N VAL A 511 -18.50 -5.52 -5.09
CA VAL A 511 -17.90 -5.19 -3.79
C VAL A 511 -17.21 -3.82 -3.79
N LYS A 512 -16.44 -3.49 -4.84
CA LYS A 512 -15.77 -2.20 -4.99
C LYS A 512 -16.77 -1.04 -5.10
N PRO A 513 -17.78 -1.07 -6.00
CA PRO A 513 -18.77 0.00 -6.07
C PRO A 513 -19.63 0.14 -4.80
N ILE A 514 -20.06 -0.95 -4.16
CA ILE A 514 -20.81 -0.88 -2.90
C ILE A 514 -19.95 -0.21 -1.82
N PHE A 515 -18.69 -0.62 -1.68
CA PHE A 515 -17.77 0.01 -0.73
C PHE A 515 -17.55 1.50 -1.06
N ALA A 516 -17.32 1.84 -2.33
CA ALA A 516 -17.08 3.20 -2.77
C ALA A 516 -18.29 4.12 -2.53
N VAL A 517 -19.51 3.64 -2.80
CA VAL A 517 -20.75 4.39 -2.56
C VAL A 517 -20.98 4.59 -1.07
N SER A 518 -20.70 3.59 -0.24
CA SER A 518 -20.77 3.73 1.22
C SER A 518 -19.80 4.78 1.75
N VAL A 519 -18.55 4.78 1.29
CA VAL A 519 -17.56 5.83 1.63
C VAL A 519 -18.04 7.20 1.14
N ALA A 520 -18.56 7.29 -0.09
CA ALA A 520 -19.09 8.53 -0.64
C ALA A 520 -20.27 9.09 0.16
N GLY A 521 -21.18 8.23 0.61
CA GLY A 521 -22.29 8.58 1.49
C GLY A 521 -21.81 9.10 2.85
N ILE A 522 -20.79 8.47 3.43
CA ILE A 522 -20.15 8.94 4.66
C ILE A 522 -19.55 10.33 4.46
N LEU A 523 -18.72 10.52 3.42
CA LEU A 523 -18.14 11.82 3.09
C LEU A 523 -19.21 12.89 2.91
N CYS A 524 -20.27 12.60 2.15
CA CYS A 524 -21.41 13.50 1.97
C CYS A 524 -22.03 13.91 3.31
N GLY A 525 -22.34 12.94 4.17
CA GLY A 525 -22.92 13.20 5.49
C GLY A 525 -22.02 14.01 6.41
N THR A 526 -20.70 13.81 6.34
CA THR A 526 -19.73 14.65 7.08
C THR A 526 -19.72 16.09 6.60
N ILE A 527 -19.74 16.33 5.28
CA ILE A 527 -19.66 17.66 4.68
C ILE A 527 -20.94 18.48 4.97
N PHE A 528 -22.10 17.84 4.88
CA PHE A 528 -23.39 18.49 5.16
C PHE A 528 -23.78 18.48 6.65
N LYS A 529 -22.97 17.85 7.51
CA LYS A 529 -23.20 17.82 8.96
C LYS A 529 -24.57 17.21 9.32
N LEU A 530 -24.91 16.08 8.70
CA LEU A 530 -26.19 15.37 8.92
C LEU A 530 -26.39 14.92 10.37
N ASP A 531 -25.30 14.70 11.11
CA ASP A 531 -25.35 14.28 12.51
C ASP A 531 -24.19 14.90 13.33
N GLY A 532 -24.37 14.98 14.65
CA GLY A 532 -23.41 15.53 15.60
C GLY A 532 -22.50 14.50 16.29
N VAL A 533 -22.84 13.20 16.29
CA VAL A 533 -22.10 12.15 17.02
C VAL A 533 -20.71 11.98 16.39
N TYR A 534 -20.66 11.57 15.12
CA TYR A 534 -19.38 11.36 14.43
C TYR A 534 -18.65 12.66 14.11
N ARG A 535 -19.38 13.76 13.93
CA ARG A 535 -18.81 15.06 13.56
C ARG A 535 -17.74 15.53 14.54
N ARG A 536 -18.00 15.39 15.85
CA ARG A 536 -17.03 15.82 16.88
C ARG A 536 -15.69 15.11 16.74
N VAL A 537 -15.72 13.81 16.40
CA VAL A 537 -14.51 12.99 16.20
C VAL A 537 -13.85 13.34 14.87
N PHE A 538 -14.62 13.40 13.78
CA PHE A 538 -14.07 13.59 12.43
C PHE A 538 -13.47 14.99 12.22
N GLU A 539 -14.12 16.03 12.77
CA GLU A 539 -13.63 17.41 12.70
C GLU A 539 -12.67 17.75 13.85
N TRP A 540 -12.23 16.75 14.63
CA TRP A 540 -11.32 17.00 15.75
C TRP A 540 -9.99 17.55 15.27
N ARG A 541 -9.52 18.61 15.94
CA ARG A 541 -8.33 19.37 15.54
C ARG A 541 -7.06 18.53 15.53
N ILE A 542 -7.01 17.49 16.38
CA ILE A 542 -5.86 16.59 16.52
C ILE A 542 -5.47 15.92 15.18
N TRP A 543 -6.42 15.75 14.26
CA TRP A 543 -6.16 15.11 12.96
C TRP A 543 -5.39 15.98 11.97
N THR A 544 -5.27 17.30 12.20
CA THR A 544 -4.69 18.23 11.23
C THR A 544 -3.22 17.93 10.94
N THR A 545 -2.41 17.77 11.98
CA THR A 545 -0.96 17.52 11.84
C THR A 545 -0.68 16.11 11.32
N PRO A 546 -1.27 15.04 11.88
CA PRO A 546 -1.09 13.69 11.34
C PRO A 546 -1.55 13.56 9.89
N ALA A 547 -2.62 14.25 9.48
CA ALA A 547 -3.08 14.22 8.09
C ALA A 547 -2.10 14.88 7.12
N ARG A 548 -1.31 15.87 7.56
CA ARG A 548 -0.24 16.46 6.74
C ARG A 548 0.94 15.51 6.58
N LEU A 549 1.27 14.75 7.63
CA LEU A 549 2.33 13.75 7.62
C LEU A 549 1.92 12.41 6.99
N SER A 550 0.62 12.18 6.81
CA SER A 550 0.06 10.89 6.34
C SER A 550 0.71 10.35 5.06
N TYR A 551 1.11 11.23 4.14
CA TYR A 551 1.78 10.82 2.92
C TYR A 551 3.19 10.26 3.18
N CYS A 552 4.03 11.01 3.91
CA CYS A 552 5.34 10.52 4.33
C CYS A 552 5.23 9.20 5.11
N VAL A 553 4.30 9.12 6.09
CA VAL A 553 4.05 7.90 6.88
C VAL A 553 3.67 6.73 5.98
N TYR A 554 2.75 6.95 5.04
CA TYR A 554 2.33 5.92 4.09
C TYR A 554 3.49 5.39 3.23
N ILE A 555 4.47 6.23 2.88
CA ILE A 555 5.60 5.79 2.06
C ILE A 555 6.65 5.02 2.87
N ILE A 556 6.91 5.44 4.11
CA ILE A 556 8.03 4.90 4.89
C ILE A 556 7.67 3.75 5.85
N HIS A 557 6.38 3.48 6.09
CA HIS A 557 6.00 2.42 7.02
C HIS A 557 6.48 1.02 6.59
N MET A 558 6.40 0.68 5.31
CA MET A 558 6.91 -0.61 4.80
C MET A 558 8.44 -0.70 4.88
N PRO A 559 9.22 0.33 4.48
CA PRO A 559 10.65 0.39 4.78
C PRO A 559 11.00 0.11 6.26
N PHE A 560 10.28 0.71 7.21
CA PHE A 560 10.51 0.41 8.63
C PHE A 560 10.12 -1.01 9.03
N LEU A 561 9.02 -1.53 8.49
CA LEU A 561 8.59 -2.90 8.76
C LEU A 561 9.59 -3.93 8.21
N ARG A 562 10.14 -3.69 7.02
CA ARG A 562 11.23 -4.49 6.44
C ARG A 562 12.51 -4.38 7.26
N LEU A 563 12.90 -3.18 7.67
CA LEU A 563 14.08 -3.00 8.53
C LEU A 563 13.91 -3.74 9.86
N PHE A 564 12.72 -3.64 10.48
CA PHE A 564 12.39 -4.39 11.69
C PHE A 564 12.61 -5.88 11.50
N LEU A 565 12.07 -6.49 10.43
CA LEU A 565 12.25 -7.92 10.14
C LEU A 565 13.72 -8.26 9.86
N SER A 566 14.40 -7.48 9.02
CA SER A 566 15.76 -7.78 8.55
C SER A 566 16.79 -7.77 9.68
N LEU A 567 16.56 -6.94 10.71
CA LEU A 567 17.40 -6.86 11.92
C LEU A 567 17.07 -7.92 12.97
N ARG A 568 16.01 -8.74 12.80
CA ARG A 568 15.69 -9.80 13.76
C ARG A 568 16.75 -10.90 13.71
N THR A 569 17.12 -11.37 14.89
CA THR A 569 17.94 -12.58 15.06
C THR A 569 17.16 -13.75 15.64
N THR A 570 15.88 -13.56 15.95
CA THR A 570 14.99 -14.55 16.57
C THR A 570 13.62 -14.53 15.94
N LEU A 571 12.96 -15.69 15.98
CA LEU A 571 11.57 -15.86 15.55
C LEU A 571 10.59 -15.04 16.40
N LEU A 572 9.46 -14.72 15.79
CA LEU A 572 8.34 -14.00 16.36
C LEU A 572 7.23 -14.98 16.72
N THR A 573 6.58 -14.74 17.84
CA THR A 573 5.35 -15.45 18.21
C THR A 573 4.15 -14.59 17.86
N LEU A 574 3.26 -15.12 17.02
CA LEU A 574 2.01 -14.48 16.70
C LEU A 574 1.11 -14.47 17.94
N SER A 575 0.73 -13.29 18.39
CA SER A 575 -0.32 -13.06 19.37
C SER A 575 -0.94 -11.69 19.11
N SER A 576 -2.18 -11.48 19.51
CA SER A 576 -2.86 -10.18 19.34
C SER A 576 -2.09 -9.05 20.02
N LEU A 577 -1.43 -9.31 21.15
CA LEU A 577 -0.59 -8.34 21.84
C LEU A 577 0.67 -8.01 21.03
N ASN A 578 1.38 -9.01 20.51
CA ASN A 578 2.60 -8.76 19.73
C ASN A 578 2.30 -8.02 18.42
N GLN A 579 1.18 -8.34 17.75
CA GLN A 579 0.72 -7.58 16.59
C GLN A 579 0.40 -6.12 16.96
N LEU A 580 -0.28 -5.88 18.07
CA LEU A 580 -0.63 -4.54 18.53
C LEU A 580 0.61 -3.71 18.91
N LEU A 581 1.58 -4.33 19.59
CA LEU A 581 2.86 -3.70 19.91
C LEU A 581 3.63 -3.33 18.64
N LEU A 582 3.66 -4.21 17.64
CA LEU A 582 4.29 -3.92 16.36
C LEU A 582 3.57 -2.78 15.62
N LEU A 583 2.24 -2.78 15.60
CA LEU A 583 1.43 -1.71 14.99
C LEU A 583 1.76 -0.35 15.63
N PHE A 584 1.74 -0.26 16.96
CA PHE A 584 2.06 0.99 17.65
C PHE A 584 3.51 1.41 17.44
N GLY A 585 4.46 0.46 17.51
CA GLY A 585 5.88 0.73 17.28
C GLY A 585 6.17 1.27 15.89
N VAL A 586 5.68 0.58 14.84
CA VAL A 586 5.86 0.98 13.44
C VAL A 586 5.13 2.27 13.13
N THR A 587 3.93 2.47 13.67
CA THR A 587 3.20 3.74 13.51
C THR A 587 3.97 4.89 14.15
N ALA A 588 4.42 4.73 15.40
CA ALA A 588 5.15 5.78 16.12
C ALA A 588 6.45 6.17 15.41
N ILE A 589 7.29 5.18 15.04
CA ILE A 589 8.56 5.47 14.35
C ILE A 589 8.33 6.10 12.97
N SER A 590 7.28 5.66 12.24
CA SER A 590 6.92 6.26 10.96
C SER A 590 6.47 7.71 11.11
N PHE A 591 5.67 8.05 12.13
CA PHE A 591 5.30 9.45 12.38
C PHE A 591 6.50 10.32 12.80
N ILE A 592 7.40 9.78 13.63
CA ILE A 592 8.63 10.48 14.04
C ILE A 592 9.52 10.75 12.83
N ALA A 593 9.76 9.75 11.98
CA ALA A 593 10.59 9.88 10.78
C ALA A 593 9.92 10.70 9.66
N ALA A 594 8.58 10.72 9.61
CA ALA A 594 7.84 11.54 8.66
C ALA A 594 8.03 13.05 8.90
N VAL A 595 8.31 13.49 10.14
CA VAL A 595 8.53 14.91 10.45
C VAL A 595 9.73 15.51 9.71
N PRO A 596 10.97 15.00 9.86
CA PRO A 596 12.11 15.52 9.12
C PRO A 596 11.94 15.33 7.61
N LEU A 597 11.40 14.20 7.16
CA LEU A 597 11.13 13.96 5.73
C LEU A 597 10.15 14.99 5.14
N TRP A 598 9.10 15.34 5.89
CA TRP A 598 8.16 16.37 5.49
C TRP A 598 8.81 17.77 5.49
N LEU A 599 9.58 18.11 6.53
CA LEU A 599 10.20 19.43 6.66
C LEU A 599 11.28 19.69 5.61
N LEU A 600 12.10 18.68 5.32
CA LEU A 600 13.28 18.80 4.45
C LEU A 600 12.95 18.53 2.98
N VAL A 601 11.89 17.77 2.70
CA VAL A 601 11.56 17.33 1.34
C VAL A 601 10.13 17.72 0.94
N GLU A 602 9.09 17.25 1.61
CA GLU A 602 7.71 17.51 1.13
C GLU A 602 7.36 19.01 1.13
N ALA A 603 7.59 19.70 2.24
CA ALA A 603 7.17 21.09 2.43
C ALA A 603 7.89 22.07 1.49
N PRO A 604 9.22 22.00 1.28
CA PRO A 604 9.90 22.87 0.34
C PRO A 604 9.34 22.78 -1.09
N PHE A 605 9.09 21.56 -1.59
CA PHE A 605 8.51 21.39 -2.92
C PHE A 605 7.05 21.87 -2.99
N VAL A 606 6.27 21.70 -1.92
CA VAL A 606 4.92 22.28 -1.81
C VAL A 606 4.95 23.81 -1.79
N GLU A 607 5.94 24.45 -1.18
CA GLU A 607 6.06 25.91 -1.20
C GLU A 607 6.61 26.44 -2.53
N LEU A 608 7.55 25.72 -3.18
CA LEU A 608 8.05 26.04 -4.52
C LEU A 608 6.93 26.06 -5.56
N THR A 609 6.08 25.03 -5.55
CA THR A 609 4.93 24.93 -6.45
C THR A 609 3.94 26.09 -6.25
N LYS A 610 3.72 26.54 -5.01
CA LYS A 610 2.94 27.76 -4.72
C LYS A 610 3.63 29.02 -5.23
N TYR A 611 4.94 29.16 -5.01
CA TYR A 611 5.73 30.31 -5.44
C TYR A 611 5.70 30.50 -6.97
N TRP A 612 5.93 29.43 -7.74
CA TRP A 612 5.83 29.50 -9.21
C TRP A 612 4.42 29.79 -9.69
N SER A 613 3.41 29.25 -9.01
CA SER A 613 2.01 29.53 -9.33
C SER A 613 1.61 30.99 -9.09
N SER A 614 2.10 31.61 -8.01
CA SER A 614 1.84 33.03 -7.71
C SER A 614 2.57 33.96 -8.67
N ARG A 615 3.81 33.62 -9.06
CA ARG A 615 4.59 34.47 -9.98
C ARG A 615 3.98 34.51 -11.38
N GLN A 616 3.49 33.36 -11.87
CA GLN A 616 2.73 33.30 -13.12
C GLN A 616 1.44 34.12 -13.08
N SER A 617 0.79 34.29 -11.93
CA SER A 617 -0.38 35.17 -11.84
C SER A 617 0.01 36.65 -11.89
N THR A 618 1.11 37.05 -11.25
CA THR A 618 1.58 38.43 -11.24
C THR A 618 2.06 38.88 -12.63
N GLU A 619 2.87 38.05 -13.30
CA GLU A 619 3.35 38.30 -14.67
C GLU A 619 2.21 38.34 -15.71
N ALA A 620 1.10 37.65 -15.45
CA ALA A 620 -0.10 37.70 -16.31
C ALA A 620 -0.92 39.00 -16.12
N THR A 621 -0.88 39.61 -14.94
CA THR A 621 -1.51 40.91 -14.66
C THR A 621 -0.67 42.11 -15.12
N GLU A 622 0.65 41.95 -15.27
CA GLU A 622 1.56 43.03 -15.67
C GLU A 622 1.75 43.17 -17.19
N LYS A 623 1.16 42.30 -18.02
CA LYS A 623 1.12 42.56 -19.47
C LYS A 623 0.13 43.70 -19.75
N PRO A 624 0.57 44.88 -20.22
CA PRO A 624 -0.35 45.93 -20.62
C PRO A 624 -1.18 45.41 -21.79
N VAL A 625 -2.50 45.56 -21.69
CA VAL A 625 -3.37 45.44 -22.86
C VAL A 625 -3.04 46.64 -23.74
N ASP A 626 -2.35 46.38 -24.84
CA ASP A 626 -2.01 47.38 -25.85
C ASP A 626 -3.30 47.83 -26.56
N TYR A 627 -3.94 48.87 -26.03
CA TYR A 627 -5.06 49.57 -26.66
C TYR A 627 -4.51 50.68 -27.56
N THR A 628 -3.67 50.36 -28.53
CA THR A 628 -3.30 51.32 -29.58
C THR A 628 -2.90 50.61 -30.87
N ASN A 629 -3.86 50.44 -31.77
CA ASN A 629 -3.79 50.72 -33.22
C ASN A 629 -4.69 49.78 -34.02
N GLY A 630 -5.72 50.35 -34.65
CA GLY A 630 -6.57 49.61 -35.59
C GLY A 630 -7.89 50.29 -35.93
N THR A 631 -7.79 51.51 -36.49
CA THR A 631 -8.67 52.06 -37.53
C THR A 631 -10.20 52.05 -37.35
N GLN A 632 -10.73 53.28 -37.33
CA GLN A 632 -12.05 53.63 -37.82
C GLN A 632 -12.35 52.92 -39.15
N GLU A 633 -13.38 52.08 -39.17
CA GLU A 633 -14.23 51.92 -40.35
C GLU A 633 -15.67 51.66 -39.91
N LYS A 634 -16.57 52.44 -40.49
CA LYS A 634 -18.02 52.38 -40.31
C LYS A 634 -18.57 51.04 -40.81
N ILE A 635 -19.74 50.63 -40.28
CA ILE A 635 -21.00 50.38 -41.02
C ILE A 635 -21.92 49.40 -40.23
N GLU A 636 -23.08 49.94 -39.84
CA GLU A 636 -24.44 49.38 -39.82
C GLU A 636 -24.82 48.06 -39.12
N MET A 637 -25.77 48.20 -38.18
CA MET A 637 -27.10 47.56 -38.15
C MET A 637 -27.24 46.06 -38.47
N ASN A 638 -27.62 45.28 -37.44
CA ASN A 638 -28.78 44.36 -37.41
C ASN A 638 -28.80 43.63 -36.05
N THR A 639 -29.72 43.85 -35.12
CA THR A 639 -31.10 43.30 -35.07
C THR A 639 -31.28 41.98 -35.83
N ASN A 640 -31.21 40.85 -35.13
CA ASN A 640 -32.29 39.84 -34.99
C ASN A 640 -31.77 38.48 -34.50
N LEU A 641 -32.60 37.83 -33.66
CA LEU A 641 -32.61 36.47 -33.10
C LEU A 641 -31.75 36.18 -31.86
#